data_AF-A0A0M0K1W9-F1
#
_entry.id   AF-A0A0M0K1W9-F1
#
_cell.length_a   1.000
_cell.length_b   1.000
_cell.length_c   1.000
_cell.angle_alpha   90.00
_cell.angle_beta   90.00
_cell.angle_gamma   90.00
#
_symmetry.space_group_name_H-M   'P 1'
#
loop_
_entity.id
_entity.type
_entity.pdbx_description
1 polymer ?
#
loop_
_entity_poly.entity_id
_entity_poly.type
_entity_poly.pdbx_seq_one_letter_code
_entity_poly.pdbx_strand_id
1 'polypeptide(L)'
;MEARGLGLVHVAGACREACDRTTADLAGRSEMAASRPIVYYGLYSDALGISAVYTDLDEVVAATDDDGAGAPYSICSSFASYEEALKFVRVTTVARAAGAGATAGVIALAPPVIKGSGVKRAHLVEKLSDQRLAMIDRCIAGQCGIEHDEGSTCCLGGCGRRLHITTCAQMGSGYAALGNFKCVSCRLAEMVVSGSVAEPSEEIERVVKRTMVLELNQGKETTAAGFADYTRLEERYAMGMGRILDGADLHLPRHNAECFKNFLTWMAIDAGRARSIESVMRMAGTMMAKLGLPDVTKIGSVKAHAKDLLEGICMEHETATTATPAMLKWCIETGIDERFKGAFVSKREKVQFLCEGVGGCRIGEVCGGGESHGVLANNLAFLEDPSVADPMARSVVELKIEHSKTGFSRTLNLAAVTGTSEIRVADAFMDYCKEAGFKMVTTVQAGVRVTRPDFWVVRVSLLGLDETGLIKLLRVLEKEKMPEVQQQLATTKSEARRRHIATGSESQQKKYINVAAGDSTNRKLNDLAGRLTALGYVAQLVDGPLLMSTTGGLRQTPKIMPYSTSSASAPTKELLTNAWLAGFVDGLSQDDDLDLPPGQKPKWSTHSLRRLADTVARRYRSETGVTEDQIDIYFGWNEKILLKAMQVHYASLSIKERMMLAKITGML
;
A
#
# COMPACT_ATOMS: atom_id res chain seq x y z
N MET A 1 -26.02 -35.28 -54.46
CA MET A 1 -24.65 -35.38 -53.93
C MET A 1 -24.45 -36.77 -53.37
N GLU A 2 -23.26 -37.36 -53.50
CA GLU A 2 -22.88 -38.64 -52.92
C GLU A 2 -21.80 -38.39 -51.84
N ALA A 3 -21.88 -39.12 -50.72
CA ALA A 3 -20.88 -39.06 -49.67
C ALA A 3 -19.71 -40.00 -50.01
N ARG A 4 -18.48 -39.47 -50.02
CA ARG A 4 -17.25 -40.27 -50.10
C ARG A 4 -16.24 -39.72 -49.09
N GLY A 5 -15.94 -40.50 -48.06
CA GLY A 5 -15.09 -40.05 -46.94
C GLY A 5 -15.74 -38.94 -46.12
N LEU A 6 -14.95 -37.97 -45.65
CA LEU A 6 -15.39 -36.86 -44.78
C LEU A 6 -16.10 -35.71 -45.54
N GLY A 7 -16.48 -35.87 -46.81
CA GLY A 7 -17.09 -34.81 -47.62
C GLY A 7 -18.21 -35.27 -48.57
N LEU A 8 -19.09 -34.32 -48.91
CA LEU A 8 -20.18 -34.47 -49.89
C LEU A 8 -19.69 -34.08 -51.29
N VAL A 9 -19.93 -34.92 -52.29
CA VAL A 9 -19.46 -34.72 -53.67
C VAL A 9 -20.64 -34.64 -54.64
N HIS A 10 -20.58 -33.77 -55.65
CA HIS A 10 -21.63 -33.66 -56.67
C HIS A 10 -21.58 -34.83 -57.68
N VAL A 11 -22.75 -35.30 -58.14
CA VAL A 11 -22.90 -36.56 -58.93
C VAL A 11 -22.48 -36.38 -60.39
N ALA A 12 -22.62 -35.17 -60.95
CA ALA A 12 -22.25 -34.87 -62.33
C ALA A 12 -20.73 -34.61 -62.46
N GLY A 13 -20.05 -35.35 -63.35
CA GLY A 13 -18.60 -35.26 -63.58
C GLY A 13 -18.11 -33.85 -63.94
N ALA A 14 -18.86 -33.11 -64.75
CA ALA A 14 -18.52 -31.74 -65.14
C ALA A 14 -18.52 -30.75 -63.95
N CYS A 15 -19.42 -30.92 -62.97
CA CYS A 15 -19.43 -30.11 -61.75
C CYS A 15 -18.26 -30.44 -60.82
N ARG A 16 -17.82 -31.71 -60.81
CA ARG A 16 -16.68 -32.16 -60.01
C ARG A 16 -15.38 -31.55 -60.53
N GLU A 17 -15.16 -31.61 -61.85
CA GLU A 17 -14.01 -30.96 -62.50
C GLU A 17 -14.01 -29.43 -62.32
N ALA A 18 -15.18 -28.79 -62.31
CA ALA A 18 -15.28 -27.36 -62.02
C ALA A 18 -14.93 -27.03 -60.57
N CYS A 19 -15.40 -27.84 -59.62
CA CYS A 19 -15.09 -27.70 -58.19
C CYS A 19 -13.59 -27.94 -57.93
N ASP A 20 -13.03 -29.02 -58.48
CA ASP A 20 -11.62 -29.39 -58.33
C ASP A 20 -10.69 -28.33 -58.94
N ARG A 21 -11.04 -27.76 -60.11
CA ARG A 21 -10.31 -26.62 -60.69
C ARG A 21 -10.37 -25.39 -59.78
N THR A 22 -11.53 -25.09 -59.21
CA THR A 22 -11.70 -23.94 -58.31
C THR A 22 -10.90 -24.14 -57.02
N THR A 23 -10.89 -25.35 -56.45
CA THR A 23 -10.11 -25.69 -55.26
C THR A 23 -8.61 -25.68 -55.55
N ALA A 24 -8.17 -26.18 -56.72
CA ALA A 24 -6.77 -26.10 -57.15
C ALA A 24 -6.31 -24.64 -57.37
N ASP A 25 -7.15 -23.79 -57.96
CA ASP A 25 -6.88 -22.36 -58.11
C ASP A 25 -6.79 -21.66 -56.76
N LEU A 26 -7.69 -21.98 -55.81
CA LEU A 26 -7.65 -21.45 -54.45
C LEU A 26 -6.41 -21.91 -53.68
N ALA A 27 -6.02 -23.18 -53.82
CA ALA A 27 -4.80 -23.73 -53.22
C ALA A 27 -3.54 -23.07 -53.82
N GLY A 28 -3.48 -22.91 -55.14
CA GLY A 28 -2.39 -22.21 -55.82
C GLY A 28 -2.26 -20.74 -55.43
N ARG A 29 -3.37 -20.04 -55.21
CA ARG A 29 -3.38 -18.67 -54.66
C ARG A 29 -2.90 -18.62 -53.21
N SER A 30 -3.25 -19.63 -52.40
CA SER A 30 -2.83 -19.72 -51.00
C SER A 30 -1.33 -20.03 -50.85
N GLU A 31 -0.78 -20.92 -51.69
CA GLU A 31 0.67 -21.18 -51.74
C GLU A 31 1.47 -19.96 -52.25
N MET A 32 0.96 -19.24 -53.26
CA MET A 32 1.55 -17.97 -53.71
C MET A 32 1.54 -16.90 -52.61
N ALA A 33 0.47 -16.80 -51.81
CA ALA A 33 0.38 -15.87 -50.69
C ALA A 33 1.33 -16.22 -49.53
N ALA A 34 1.52 -17.52 -49.24
CA ALA A 34 2.42 -17.99 -48.18
C ALA A 34 3.92 -17.83 -48.52
N SER A 35 4.27 -17.69 -49.81
CA SER A 35 5.65 -17.51 -50.29
C SER A 35 6.14 -16.05 -50.31
N ARG A 36 5.26 -15.08 -50.03
CA ARG A 36 5.62 -13.66 -50.01
C ARG A 36 6.17 -13.26 -48.63
N PRO A 37 7.24 -12.45 -48.56
CA PRO A 37 7.70 -11.91 -47.29
C PRO A 37 6.56 -11.12 -46.63
N ILE A 38 6.30 -11.39 -45.35
CA ILE A 38 5.26 -10.70 -44.58
C ILE A 38 5.66 -9.22 -44.50
N VAL A 39 4.81 -8.35 -45.04
CA VAL A 39 4.95 -6.90 -44.95
C VAL A 39 4.01 -6.40 -43.87
N TYR A 40 4.51 -5.58 -42.96
CA TYR A 40 3.72 -4.96 -41.90
C TYR A 40 3.44 -3.50 -42.25
N TYR A 41 2.19 -3.08 -42.18
CA TYR A 41 1.78 -1.71 -42.45
C TYR A 41 1.47 -1.00 -41.14
N GLY A 42 2.28 -0.01 -40.77
CA GLY A 42 1.97 0.88 -39.65
C GLY A 42 1.03 1.97 -40.13
N LEU A 43 -0.20 2.03 -39.61
CA LEU A 43 -1.18 3.07 -39.92
C LEU A 43 -1.40 3.96 -38.69
N TYR A 44 -1.24 5.26 -38.87
CA TYR A 44 -1.74 6.27 -37.94
C TYR A 44 -2.99 6.92 -38.55
N SER A 45 -4.01 7.15 -37.73
CA SER A 45 -5.20 7.93 -38.06
C SER A 45 -5.69 8.71 -36.84
N ASP A 46 -6.18 9.93 -37.05
CA ASP A 46 -6.85 10.74 -36.03
C ASP A 46 -8.19 10.11 -35.56
N ALA A 47 -8.70 9.10 -36.27
CA ALA A 47 -9.87 8.33 -35.86
C ALA A 47 -9.57 7.37 -34.69
N LEU A 48 -10.45 7.37 -33.69
CA LEU A 48 -10.35 6.44 -32.55
C LEU A 48 -10.45 4.98 -33.02
N GLY A 49 -9.46 4.17 -32.65
CA GLY A 49 -9.47 2.73 -32.90
C GLY A 49 -8.86 2.29 -34.24
N ILE A 50 -8.43 3.23 -35.10
CA ILE A 50 -7.88 2.89 -36.44
C ILE A 50 -6.35 2.76 -36.43
N SER A 51 -5.66 3.50 -35.56
CA SER A 51 -4.20 3.47 -35.47
C SER A 51 -3.67 2.11 -34.98
N ALA A 52 -3.06 1.33 -35.87
CA ALA A 52 -2.60 -0.03 -35.59
C ALA A 52 -1.53 -0.51 -36.60
N VAL A 53 -1.04 -1.73 -36.40
CA VAL A 53 -0.20 -2.45 -37.37
C VAL A 53 -1.07 -3.48 -38.08
N TYR A 54 -1.11 -3.41 -39.40
CA TYR A 54 -1.84 -4.31 -40.27
C TYR A 54 -0.86 -5.22 -41.03
N THR A 55 -1.33 -6.38 -41.46
CA THR A 55 -0.55 -7.30 -42.33
C THR A 55 -1.13 -7.39 -43.73
N ASP A 56 -2.30 -6.79 -43.94
CA ASP A 56 -3.00 -6.72 -45.22
C ASP A 56 -3.18 -5.24 -45.62
N LEU A 57 -2.85 -4.92 -46.87
CA LEU A 57 -3.00 -3.57 -47.41
C LEU A 57 -4.48 -3.25 -47.67
N ASP A 58 -5.31 -4.24 -48.00
CA ASP A 58 -6.73 -4.03 -48.24
C ASP A 58 -7.46 -3.63 -46.95
N GLU A 59 -7.02 -4.15 -45.79
CA GLU A 59 -7.49 -3.71 -44.47
C GLU A 59 -7.10 -2.26 -44.17
N VAL A 60 -5.89 -1.84 -44.57
CA VAL A 60 -5.44 -0.45 -44.42
C VAL A 60 -6.31 0.47 -45.28
N VAL A 61 -6.54 0.11 -46.54
CA VAL A 61 -7.37 0.88 -47.47
C VAL A 61 -8.79 1.00 -46.92
N ALA A 62 -9.41 -0.11 -46.52
CA ALA A 62 -10.75 -0.13 -45.92
C ALA A 62 -10.82 0.68 -44.61
N ALA A 63 -9.75 0.74 -43.82
CA ALA A 63 -9.68 1.53 -42.61
C ALA A 63 -9.47 3.04 -42.87
N THR A 64 -9.12 3.43 -44.09
CA THR A 64 -8.88 4.83 -44.50
C THR A 64 -9.85 5.39 -45.53
N ASP A 65 -10.65 4.53 -46.18
CA ASP A 65 -11.67 4.94 -47.15
C ASP A 65 -12.92 5.50 -46.45
N ASP A 66 -13.23 6.76 -46.75
CA ASP A 66 -14.55 7.36 -46.49
C ASP A 66 -14.87 8.30 -47.67
N ASP A 67 -15.97 8.03 -48.38
CA ASP A 67 -16.43 8.67 -49.63
C ASP A 67 -16.93 10.13 -49.44
N GLY A 68 -16.44 10.83 -48.40
CA GLY A 68 -16.95 12.14 -47.98
C GLY A 68 -15.86 13.14 -47.62
N ALA A 69 -16.14 14.43 -47.87
CA ALA A 69 -15.31 15.56 -47.46
C ALA A 69 -15.32 15.72 -45.92
N GLY A 70 -14.52 14.91 -45.24
CA GLY A 70 -14.40 14.89 -43.78
C GLY A 70 -13.46 13.83 -43.20
N ALA A 71 -12.74 13.08 -44.03
CA ALA A 71 -11.89 11.98 -43.55
C ALA A 71 -10.81 12.46 -42.55
N PRO A 72 -10.65 11.77 -41.39
CA PRO A 72 -9.62 12.07 -40.41
C PRO A 72 -8.24 11.86 -41.03
N TYR A 73 -7.27 12.72 -40.68
CA TYR A 73 -5.93 12.60 -41.22
C TYR A 73 -5.33 11.24 -40.88
N SER A 74 -4.85 10.53 -41.90
CA SER A 74 -4.18 9.25 -41.78
C SER A 74 -2.86 9.24 -42.55
N ILE A 75 -1.90 8.46 -42.06
CA ILE A 75 -0.63 8.21 -42.74
C ILE A 75 -0.20 6.76 -42.49
N CYS A 76 0.21 6.09 -43.57
CA CYS A 76 0.64 4.70 -43.55
C CYS A 76 2.05 4.53 -44.13
N SER A 77 2.81 3.56 -43.62
CA SER A 77 4.07 3.11 -44.20
C SER A 77 4.24 1.59 -44.01
N SER A 78 4.97 0.94 -44.91
CA SER A 78 5.26 -0.50 -44.87
C SER A 78 6.63 -0.80 -44.26
N PHE A 79 6.76 -1.91 -43.54
CA PHE A 79 7.94 -2.34 -42.80
C PHE A 79 8.17 -3.84 -42.94
N ALA A 80 9.43 -4.27 -42.80
CA ALA A 80 9.81 -5.68 -42.81
C ALA A 80 9.56 -6.39 -41.46
N SER A 81 9.32 -5.63 -40.38
CA SER A 81 9.07 -6.17 -39.05
C SER A 81 7.92 -5.46 -38.31
N TYR A 82 7.22 -6.22 -37.47
CA TYR A 82 6.14 -5.70 -36.62
C TYR A 82 6.62 -4.61 -35.65
N GLU A 83 7.83 -4.75 -35.09
CA GLU A 83 8.40 -3.77 -34.16
C GLU A 83 8.65 -2.41 -34.81
N GLU A 84 9.13 -2.38 -36.05
CA GLU A 84 9.35 -1.15 -36.81
C GLU A 84 8.03 -0.47 -37.16
N ALA A 85 7.03 -1.25 -37.60
CA ALA A 85 5.68 -0.73 -37.85
C ALA A 85 5.04 -0.16 -36.57
N LEU A 86 5.16 -0.85 -35.44
CA LEU A 86 4.64 -0.39 -34.16
C LEU A 86 5.37 0.86 -33.67
N LYS A 87 6.70 0.94 -33.87
CA LYS A 87 7.50 2.12 -33.56
C LYS A 87 7.08 3.31 -34.41
N PHE A 88 6.81 3.11 -35.70
CA PHE A 88 6.27 4.14 -36.58
C PHE A 88 4.93 4.67 -36.07
N VAL A 89 3.95 3.80 -35.76
CA VAL A 89 2.65 4.23 -35.23
C VAL A 89 2.81 5.05 -33.95
N ARG A 90 3.67 4.63 -33.02
CA ARG A 90 3.96 5.35 -31.77
C ARG A 90 4.60 6.71 -32.02
N VAL A 91 5.65 6.78 -32.85
CA VAL A 91 6.37 8.03 -33.15
C VAL A 91 5.45 9.02 -33.85
N THR A 92 4.67 8.56 -34.83
CA THR A 92 3.70 9.38 -35.55
C THR A 92 2.59 9.87 -34.64
N THR A 93 2.09 9.03 -33.72
CA THR A 93 1.09 9.41 -32.70
C THR A 93 1.63 10.52 -31.79
N VAL A 94 2.87 10.37 -31.32
CA VAL A 94 3.53 11.38 -30.46
C VAL A 94 3.78 12.67 -31.23
N ALA A 95 4.27 12.59 -32.48
CA ALA A 95 4.52 13.75 -33.32
C ALA A 95 3.23 14.50 -33.68
N ARG A 96 2.13 13.79 -33.95
CA ARG A 96 0.81 14.37 -34.19
C ARG A 96 0.22 15.00 -32.93
N ALA A 97 0.35 14.34 -31.78
CA ALA A 97 -0.01 14.93 -30.49
C ALA A 97 0.81 16.18 -30.16
N ALA A 98 2.07 16.27 -30.64
CA ALA A 98 2.94 17.43 -30.46
C ALA A 98 2.74 18.54 -31.50
N GLY A 99 2.13 18.24 -32.66
CA GLY A 99 2.04 19.14 -33.82
C GLY A 99 0.75 19.96 -33.94
N ALA A 100 -0.25 19.74 -33.08
CA ALA A 100 -1.46 20.57 -33.03
C ALA A 100 -1.26 21.77 -32.09
N GLY A 101 -0.69 22.86 -32.62
CA GLY A 101 -0.92 24.22 -32.11
C GLY A 101 0.01 24.72 -30.99
N ALA A 102 1.29 24.95 -31.31
CA ALA A 102 2.13 25.84 -30.52
C ALA A 102 1.89 27.32 -30.91
N THR A 103 0.90 27.97 -30.30
CA THR A 103 0.94 29.40 -29.98
C THR A 103 0.17 29.67 -28.68
N ALA A 104 0.90 30.12 -27.65
CA ALA A 104 0.44 30.72 -26.40
C ALA A 104 -0.49 29.88 -25.49
N GLY A 105 0.13 29.16 -24.54
CA GLY A 105 -0.55 28.61 -23.37
C GLY A 105 -0.07 27.22 -22.98
N VAL A 106 0.96 27.13 -22.13
CA VAL A 106 1.42 25.87 -21.57
C VAL A 106 0.32 25.27 -20.68
N ILE A 107 -0.52 24.40 -21.24
CA ILE A 107 -1.24 23.39 -20.46
C ILE A 107 -0.25 22.24 -20.29
N ALA A 108 0.33 22.14 -19.10
CA ALA A 108 1.17 21.02 -18.71
C ALA A 108 0.36 19.72 -18.90
N LEU A 109 0.75 18.90 -19.87
CA LEU A 109 0.30 17.50 -19.93
C LEU A 109 0.71 16.85 -18.61
N ALA A 110 -0.28 16.44 -17.82
CA ALA A 110 -0.04 15.71 -16.58
C ALA A 110 0.86 14.50 -16.88
N PRO A 111 1.85 14.19 -16.02
CA PRO A 111 2.69 13.01 -16.21
C PRO A 111 1.79 11.76 -16.33
N PRO A 112 2.23 10.73 -17.08
CA PRO A 112 1.44 9.51 -17.27
C PRO A 112 1.02 8.96 -15.90
N VAL A 113 -0.27 8.64 -15.75
CA VAL A 113 -0.82 8.08 -14.51
C VAL A 113 -0.24 6.68 -14.33
N ILE A 114 0.90 6.59 -13.63
CA ILE A 114 1.52 5.32 -13.28
C ILE A 114 0.62 4.65 -12.23
N LYS A 115 -0.03 3.54 -12.60
CA LYS A 115 -0.81 2.71 -11.67
C LYS A 115 0.10 2.15 -10.57
N GLY A 116 -0.37 2.18 -9.33
CA GLY A 116 0.36 1.69 -8.16
C GLY A 116 0.33 2.67 -6.98
N SER A 117 1.15 2.43 -5.96
CA SER A 117 1.24 3.30 -4.79
C SER A 117 2.33 4.35 -4.97
N GLY A 118 1.96 5.63 -4.85
CA GLY A 118 2.92 6.74 -4.80
C GLY A 118 3.84 6.62 -3.58
N VAL A 119 3.27 6.25 -2.44
CA VAL A 119 3.98 6.11 -1.16
C VAL A 119 5.08 5.04 -1.22
N LYS A 120 4.77 3.85 -1.75
CA LYS A 120 5.77 2.77 -1.88
C LYS A 120 6.92 3.15 -2.80
N ARG A 121 6.64 3.92 -3.87
CA ARG A 121 7.68 4.42 -4.78
C ARG A 121 8.58 5.44 -4.09
N ALA A 122 8.01 6.41 -3.38
CA ALA A 122 8.78 7.36 -2.59
C ALA A 122 9.69 6.65 -1.58
N HIS A 123 9.16 5.70 -0.81
CA HIS A 123 9.95 4.90 0.13
C HIS A 123 11.05 4.08 -0.55
N LEU A 124 10.84 3.55 -1.75
CA LEU A 124 11.87 2.81 -2.48
C LEU A 124 13.03 3.73 -2.87
N VAL A 125 12.73 4.93 -3.37
CA VAL A 125 13.75 5.96 -3.70
C VAL A 125 14.53 6.36 -2.45
N GLU A 126 13.86 6.63 -1.34
CA GLU A 126 14.48 6.98 -0.06
C GLU A 126 15.37 5.86 0.47
N LYS A 127 14.93 4.60 0.33
CA LYS A 127 15.68 3.43 0.80
C LYS A 127 16.95 3.18 0.02
N LEU A 128 16.98 3.50 -1.26
CA LEU A 128 18.07 3.20 -2.19
C LEU A 128 18.85 4.45 -2.62
N SER A 129 18.72 5.54 -1.86
CA SER A 129 19.39 6.80 -2.15
C SER A 129 20.92 6.67 -2.05
N ASP A 130 21.63 7.36 -2.93
CA ASP A 130 23.10 7.31 -2.96
C ASP A 130 23.69 7.80 -1.63
N GLN A 131 23.06 8.78 -0.99
CA GLN A 131 23.44 9.25 0.34
C GLN A 131 23.40 8.13 1.40
N ARG A 132 22.33 7.31 1.40
CA ARG A 132 22.23 6.18 2.33
C ARG A 132 23.20 5.07 1.97
N LEU A 133 23.38 4.77 0.69
CA LEU A 133 24.35 3.77 0.22
C LEU A 133 25.77 4.16 0.64
N ALA A 134 26.17 5.42 0.48
CA ALA A 134 27.47 5.92 0.91
C ALA A 134 27.69 5.82 2.43
N MET A 135 26.64 6.03 3.22
CA MET A 135 26.70 5.83 4.68
C MET A 135 26.91 4.35 5.06
N ILE A 136 26.24 3.45 4.36
CA ILE A 136 26.40 1.99 4.54
C ILE A 136 27.81 1.56 4.12
N ASP A 137 28.31 2.03 2.98
CA ASP A 137 29.65 1.71 2.48
C ASP A 137 30.74 2.15 3.47
N ARG A 138 30.64 3.37 4.03
CA ARG A 138 31.55 3.85 5.08
C ARG A 138 31.56 2.95 6.31
N CYS A 139 30.40 2.45 6.73
CA CYS A 139 30.31 1.53 7.87
C CYS A 139 30.96 0.18 7.54
N ILE A 140 30.65 -0.40 6.38
CA ILE A 140 31.24 -1.66 5.92
C ILE A 140 32.78 -1.57 5.84
N ALA A 141 33.31 -0.39 5.49
CA ALA A 141 34.74 -0.10 5.46
C ALA A 141 35.37 0.18 6.84
N GLY A 142 34.59 0.22 7.92
CA GLY A 142 35.07 0.58 9.27
C GLY A 142 35.36 2.07 9.46
N GLN A 143 34.88 2.92 8.54
CA GLN A 143 35.14 4.36 8.47
C GLN A 143 33.94 5.20 8.94
N CYS A 144 32.96 4.59 9.62
CA CYS A 144 31.79 5.29 10.13
C CYS A 144 32.04 6.04 11.45
N GLY A 145 33.20 5.86 12.07
CA GLY A 145 33.56 6.51 13.35
C GLY A 145 32.89 5.91 14.58
N ILE A 146 32.19 4.78 14.44
CA ILE A 146 31.62 3.99 15.54
C ILE A 146 32.37 2.65 15.58
N GLU A 147 32.77 2.22 16.76
CA GLU A 147 33.44 0.91 16.92
C GLU A 147 32.49 -0.24 16.57
N HIS A 148 33.01 -1.25 15.88
CA HIS A 148 32.26 -2.47 15.63
C HIS A 148 32.35 -3.43 16.81
N ASP A 149 31.30 -3.49 17.61
CA ASP A 149 31.15 -4.31 18.81
C ASP A 149 30.24 -5.54 18.59
N GLU A 150 29.84 -6.24 19.65
CA GLU A 150 28.89 -7.37 19.59
C GLU A 150 27.52 -6.99 18.99
N GLY A 151 27.13 -5.71 19.02
CA GLY A 151 25.91 -5.19 18.40
C GLY A 151 26.01 -5.02 16.87
N SER A 152 27.21 -5.21 16.30
CA SER A 152 27.47 -5.09 14.86
C SER A 152 27.30 -6.43 14.15
N THR A 153 26.53 -6.44 13.06
CA THR A 153 26.28 -7.66 12.30
C THR A 153 27.47 -8.01 11.41
N CYS A 154 28.03 -9.21 11.61
CA CYS A 154 29.13 -9.73 10.79
C CYS A 154 28.65 -10.20 9.42
N CYS A 155 29.50 -10.06 8.41
CA CYS A 155 29.22 -10.58 7.07
C CYS A 155 29.17 -12.12 7.06
N LEU A 156 28.07 -12.68 6.55
CA LEU A 156 27.88 -14.13 6.38
C LEU A 156 28.88 -14.77 5.41
N GLY A 157 29.56 -13.97 4.58
CA GLY A 157 30.64 -14.47 3.72
C GLY A 157 31.98 -14.69 4.45
N GLY A 158 32.05 -14.48 5.77
CA GLY A 158 33.26 -14.75 6.56
C GLY A 158 34.42 -13.78 6.33
N CYS A 159 34.21 -12.67 5.61
CA CYS A 159 35.28 -11.74 5.22
C CYS A 159 35.70 -10.74 6.31
N GLY A 160 35.21 -10.89 7.55
CA GLY A 160 35.52 -10.00 8.67
C GLY A 160 34.83 -8.62 8.65
N ARG A 161 34.21 -8.21 7.53
CA ARG A 161 33.45 -6.94 7.46
C ARG A 161 32.20 -6.99 8.34
N ARG A 162 31.85 -5.85 8.93
CA ARG A 162 30.71 -5.68 9.85
C ARG A 162 29.86 -4.48 9.44
N LEU A 163 28.61 -4.45 9.88
CA LEU A 163 27.66 -3.37 9.61
C LEU A 163 26.81 -3.08 10.85
N HIS A 164 26.76 -1.82 11.27
CA HIS A 164 25.77 -1.35 12.25
C HIS A 164 24.40 -1.20 11.58
N ILE A 165 23.56 -2.22 11.68
CA ILE A 165 22.24 -2.27 11.03
C ILE A 165 21.31 -1.16 11.55
N THR A 166 21.34 -0.87 12.85
CA THR A 166 20.43 0.10 13.49
C THR A 166 20.87 1.54 13.27
N THR A 167 22.15 1.85 13.43
CA THR A 167 22.67 3.22 13.38
C THR A 167 23.10 3.63 11.97
N CYS A 168 24.00 2.87 11.32
CA CYS A 168 24.55 3.22 10.01
C CYS A 168 23.69 2.77 8.83
N ALA A 169 23.00 1.62 8.93
CA ALA A 169 22.03 1.24 7.90
C ALA A 169 20.65 1.86 8.15
N GLN A 170 20.40 2.40 9.35
CA GLN A 170 19.13 2.99 9.78
C GLN A 170 17.93 2.05 9.54
N MET A 171 18.10 0.80 9.94
CA MET A 171 17.07 -0.24 9.85
C MET A 171 16.55 -0.59 11.26
N GLY A 172 15.33 -1.15 11.33
CA GLY A 172 14.76 -1.59 12.59
C GLY A 172 15.61 -2.67 13.28
N SER A 173 15.62 -2.69 14.62
CA SER A 173 16.36 -3.66 15.44
C SER A 173 16.03 -5.12 15.10
N GLY A 174 14.82 -5.38 14.60
CA GLY A 174 14.44 -6.69 14.08
C GLY A 174 15.31 -7.22 12.94
N TYR A 175 15.78 -6.34 12.05
CA TYR A 175 16.70 -6.72 10.98
C TYR A 175 18.11 -6.96 11.51
N ALA A 176 18.52 -6.23 12.55
CA ALA A 176 19.79 -6.46 13.24
C ALA A 176 19.79 -7.83 13.93
N ALA A 177 18.71 -8.16 14.65
CA ALA A 177 18.51 -9.45 15.29
C ALA A 177 18.45 -10.61 14.30
N LEU A 178 17.95 -10.37 13.08
CA LEU A 178 17.96 -11.36 12.02
C LEU A 178 19.40 -11.67 11.54
N GLY A 179 20.34 -10.74 11.63
CA GLY A 179 21.74 -10.98 11.26
C GLY A 179 21.99 -11.29 9.78
N ASN A 180 21.02 -11.07 8.88
CA ASN A 180 21.11 -11.45 7.47
C ASN A 180 21.93 -10.47 6.62
N PHE A 181 23.20 -10.26 6.97
CA PHE A 181 24.10 -9.34 6.27
C PHE A 181 25.17 -10.08 5.47
N LYS A 182 25.24 -9.76 4.17
CA LYS A 182 26.33 -10.16 3.29
C LYS A 182 26.81 -8.96 2.50
N CYS A 183 28.09 -8.61 2.66
CA CYS A 183 28.67 -7.41 2.04
C CYS A 183 28.73 -7.51 0.52
N VAL A 184 28.86 -6.35 -0.13
CA VAL A 184 28.92 -6.20 -1.60
C VAL A 184 30.03 -7.06 -2.21
N SER A 185 31.23 -7.05 -1.63
CA SER A 185 32.37 -7.81 -2.15
C SER A 185 32.11 -9.33 -2.12
N CYS A 186 31.52 -9.85 -1.04
CA CYS A 186 31.19 -11.28 -0.95
C CYS A 186 30.06 -11.67 -1.90
N ARG A 187 29.11 -10.77 -2.18
CA ARG A 187 28.07 -10.99 -3.18
C ARG A 187 28.64 -11.02 -4.59
N LEU A 188 29.52 -10.07 -4.92
CA LEU A 188 30.20 -10.04 -6.21
C LEU A 188 31.03 -11.30 -6.43
N ALA A 189 31.77 -11.76 -5.40
CA ALA A 189 32.56 -12.98 -5.49
C ALA A 189 31.73 -14.23 -5.83
N GLU A 190 30.45 -14.28 -5.45
CA GLU A 190 29.55 -15.39 -5.81
C GLU A 190 28.87 -15.22 -7.17
N MET A 191 28.74 -13.98 -7.65
CA MET A 191 28.16 -13.69 -8.97
C MET A 191 29.17 -13.87 -10.10
N VAL A 192 30.46 -13.68 -9.81
CA VAL A 192 31.54 -13.80 -10.80
C VAL A 192 31.89 -15.27 -11.01
N VAL A 193 31.87 -15.72 -12.26
CA VAL A 193 32.26 -17.09 -12.64
C VAL A 193 33.74 -17.31 -12.32
N SER A 194 34.04 -18.47 -11.70
CA SER A 194 35.42 -18.86 -11.40
C SER A 194 36.30 -18.84 -12.66
N GLY A 195 37.39 -18.09 -12.61
CA GLY A 195 38.31 -17.90 -13.75
C GLY A 195 38.07 -16.65 -14.59
N SER A 196 37.04 -15.84 -14.28
CA SER A 196 36.89 -14.52 -14.89
C SER A 196 38.02 -13.57 -14.45
N VAL A 197 38.65 -12.91 -15.43
CA VAL A 197 39.74 -11.94 -15.23
C VAL A 197 39.26 -10.49 -15.25
N ALA A 198 38.04 -10.23 -15.73
CA ALA A 198 37.48 -8.89 -15.77
C ALA A 198 36.97 -8.47 -14.37
N GLU A 199 37.37 -7.27 -13.92
CA GLU A 199 36.84 -6.69 -12.70
C GLU A 199 35.37 -6.26 -12.88
N PRO A 200 34.53 -6.36 -11.83
CA PRO A 200 33.15 -5.89 -11.89
C PRO A 200 33.09 -4.38 -12.18
N SER A 201 32.21 -3.97 -13.09
CA SER A 201 31.96 -2.54 -13.35
C SER A 201 31.33 -1.82 -12.15
N GLU A 202 31.50 -0.50 -12.07
CA GLU A 202 30.83 0.32 -11.04
C GLU A 202 29.30 0.18 -11.11
N GLU A 203 28.75 -0.07 -12.29
CA GLU A 203 27.31 -0.24 -12.52
C GLU A 203 26.79 -1.51 -11.85
N ILE A 204 27.48 -2.65 -12.01
CA ILE A 204 27.09 -3.89 -11.34
C ILE A 204 27.30 -3.79 -9.84
N GLU A 205 28.37 -3.13 -9.38
CA GLU A 205 28.59 -2.88 -7.96
C GLU A 205 27.43 -2.08 -7.34
N ARG A 206 26.97 -1.04 -8.02
CA ARG A 206 25.81 -0.24 -7.58
C ARG A 206 24.52 -1.06 -7.52
N VAL A 207 24.30 -1.96 -8.48
CA VAL A 207 23.13 -2.86 -8.46
C VAL A 207 23.22 -3.86 -7.31
N VAL A 208 24.39 -4.43 -7.05
CA VAL A 208 24.64 -5.35 -5.93
C VAL A 208 24.46 -4.63 -4.59
N LYS A 209 24.92 -3.39 -4.46
CA LYS A 209 24.67 -2.52 -3.30
C LYS A 209 23.18 -2.35 -3.02
N ARG A 210 22.41 -1.97 -4.05
CA ARG A 210 20.96 -1.83 -3.92
C ARG A 210 20.29 -3.15 -3.56
N THR A 211 20.72 -4.24 -4.17
CA THR A 211 20.22 -5.61 -3.88
C THR A 211 20.48 -6.01 -2.44
N MET A 212 21.69 -5.74 -1.92
CA MET A 212 22.04 -5.98 -0.51
C MET A 212 21.11 -5.20 0.43
N VAL A 213 20.86 -3.92 0.17
CA VAL A 213 19.96 -3.10 1.01
C VAL A 213 18.50 -3.55 0.92
N LEU A 214 18.06 -4.01 -0.26
CA LEU A 214 16.74 -4.60 -0.42
C LEU A 214 16.60 -5.90 0.37
N GLU A 215 17.60 -6.78 0.31
CA GLU A 215 17.61 -8.05 1.02
C GLU A 215 17.62 -7.86 2.54
N LEU A 216 18.44 -6.93 3.03
CA LEU A 216 18.47 -6.54 4.44
C LEU A 216 17.10 -6.03 4.93
N ASN A 217 16.31 -5.41 4.05
CA ASN A 217 14.96 -4.92 4.33
C ASN A 217 13.84 -5.89 3.88
N GLN A 218 14.15 -7.15 3.55
CA GLN A 218 13.11 -8.08 3.11
C GLN A 218 12.20 -8.49 4.27
N GLY A 219 10.90 -8.42 4.02
CA GLY A 219 9.86 -8.65 5.01
C GLY A 219 9.22 -7.35 5.46
N LYS A 220 8.09 -7.44 6.17
CA LYS A 220 7.49 -6.25 6.77
C LYS A 220 8.26 -5.87 8.02
N GLU A 221 8.36 -4.58 8.30
CA GLU A 221 9.05 -4.08 9.49
C GLU A 221 8.39 -4.55 10.80
N THR A 222 7.08 -4.82 10.78
CA THR A 222 6.37 -5.49 11.89
C THR A 222 6.77 -6.95 12.05
N THR A 223 7.02 -7.66 10.95
CA THR A 223 7.63 -9.00 10.99
C THR A 223 9.05 -8.92 11.56
N ALA A 224 9.81 -7.89 11.20
CA ALA A 224 11.12 -7.65 11.81
C ALA A 224 11.02 -7.43 13.32
N ALA A 225 10.06 -6.63 13.80
CA ALA A 225 9.82 -6.45 15.23
C ALA A 225 9.54 -7.78 15.95
N GLY A 226 8.78 -8.68 15.32
CA GLY A 226 8.56 -10.02 15.83
C GLY A 226 9.84 -10.87 15.95
N PHE A 227 10.86 -10.64 15.11
CA PHE A 227 12.17 -11.28 15.28
C PHE A 227 12.89 -10.76 16.52
N ALA A 228 12.88 -9.45 16.77
CA ALA A 228 13.47 -8.89 17.98
C ALA A 228 12.75 -9.39 19.25
N ASP A 229 11.42 -9.48 19.23
CA ASP A 229 10.64 -10.05 20.33
C ASP A 229 10.95 -11.53 20.55
N TYR A 230 11.07 -12.32 19.48
CA TYR A 230 11.49 -13.71 19.56
C TYR A 230 12.89 -13.85 20.15
N THR A 231 13.89 -13.12 19.62
CA THR A 231 15.27 -13.14 20.13
C THR A 231 15.31 -12.76 21.61
N ARG A 232 14.58 -11.72 22.04
CA ARG A 232 14.50 -11.34 23.45
C ARG A 232 13.90 -12.44 24.34
N LEU A 233 12.88 -13.15 23.86
CA LEU A 233 12.30 -14.28 24.59
C LEU A 233 13.28 -15.44 24.67
N GLU A 234 14.00 -15.70 23.58
CA GLU A 234 15.01 -16.75 23.47
C GLU A 234 16.20 -16.48 24.40
N GLU A 235 16.70 -15.25 24.44
CA GLU A 235 17.73 -14.78 25.37
C GLU A 235 17.26 -14.85 26.81
N ARG A 236 16.02 -14.43 27.10
CA ARG A 236 15.45 -14.53 28.45
C ARG A 236 15.34 -15.98 28.91
N TYR A 237 14.97 -16.89 28.00
CA TYR A 237 14.95 -18.31 28.25
C TYR A 237 16.35 -18.86 28.50
N ALA A 238 17.33 -18.58 27.62
CA ALA A 238 18.70 -19.05 27.75
C ALA A 238 19.37 -18.53 29.03
N MET A 239 19.19 -17.25 29.37
CA MET A 239 19.70 -16.68 30.62
C MET A 239 18.98 -17.22 31.85
N GLY A 240 17.66 -17.38 31.79
CA GLY A 240 16.85 -17.87 32.90
C GLY A 240 17.14 -19.34 33.24
N MET A 241 17.20 -20.19 32.21
CA MET A 241 17.48 -21.61 32.35
C MET A 241 18.97 -21.91 32.52
N GLY A 242 19.87 -21.12 31.91
CA GLY A 242 21.31 -21.23 32.11
C GLY A 242 21.75 -20.94 33.56
N ARG A 243 21.01 -20.08 34.28
CA ARG A 243 21.19 -19.89 35.74
C ARG A 243 20.76 -21.09 36.58
N ILE A 244 19.84 -21.92 36.07
CA ILE A 244 19.33 -23.11 36.75
C ILE A 244 20.26 -24.33 36.52
N LEU A 245 21.07 -24.30 35.45
CA LEU A 245 21.95 -25.39 35.05
C LEU A 245 23.42 -25.22 35.47
N ASP A 246 23.71 -24.46 36.54
CA ASP A 246 25.07 -24.25 37.08
C ASP A 246 26.15 -23.93 36.01
N GLY A 247 25.79 -23.09 35.02
CA GLY A 247 26.75 -22.62 34.00
C GLY A 247 26.87 -23.49 32.75
N ALA A 248 25.97 -24.45 32.52
CA ALA A 248 25.89 -25.15 31.24
C ALA A 248 25.27 -24.27 30.13
N ASP A 249 25.94 -24.18 28.98
CA ASP A 249 25.45 -23.46 27.80
C ASP A 249 24.33 -24.25 27.10
N LEU A 250 23.11 -23.73 27.15
CA LEU A 250 21.98 -24.26 26.38
C LEU A 250 22.09 -23.83 24.91
N HIS A 251 21.81 -24.75 23.99
CA HIS A 251 21.54 -24.37 22.61
C HIS A 251 20.37 -23.38 22.57
N LEU A 252 20.43 -22.39 21.68
CA LEU A 252 19.27 -21.54 21.44
C LEU A 252 18.11 -22.37 20.86
N PRO A 253 16.85 -22.15 21.29
CA PRO A 253 15.65 -22.77 20.74
C PRO A 253 15.61 -22.89 19.21
N ARG A 254 16.09 -21.87 18.46
CA ARG A 254 16.14 -21.91 16.99
C ARG A 254 17.06 -22.97 16.38
N HIS A 255 17.96 -23.57 17.17
CA HIS A 255 18.97 -24.54 16.70
C HIS A 255 18.64 -25.99 17.05
N ASN A 256 17.68 -26.25 17.94
CA ASN A 256 17.41 -27.59 18.44
C ASN A 256 15.93 -27.79 18.83
N ALA A 257 15.33 -28.89 18.36
CA ALA A 257 13.91 -29.19 18.58
C ALA A 257 13.54 -29.48 20.05
N GLU A 258 14.41 -30.13 20.81
CA GLU A 258 14.20 -30.38 22.25
C GLU A 258 14.25 -29.09 23.05
N CYS A 259 15.23 -28.24 22.74
CA CYS A 259 15.32 -26.93 23.34
C CYS A 259 14.11 -26.05 22.99
N PHE A 260 13.61 -26.15 21.74
CA PHE A 260 12.40 -25.45 21.34
C PHE A 260 11.15 -25.91 22.10
N LYS A 261 10.97 -27.23 22.31
CA LYS A 261 9.87 -27.76 23.13
C LYS A 261 9.94 -27.26 24.57
N ASN A 262 11.12 -27.31 25.17
CA ASN A 262 11.36 -26.81 26.53
C ASN A 262 11.07 -25.30 26.62
N PHE A 263 11.51 -24.53 25.63
CA PHE A 263 11.17 -23.12 25.50
C PHE A 263 9.66 -22.87 25.44
N LEU A 264 8.89 -23.67 24.68
CA LEU A 264 7.43 -23.53 24.64
C LEU A 264 6.78 -23.82 26.01
N THR A 265 7.26 -24.85 26.73
CA THR A 265 6.79 -25.16 28.09
C THR A 265 7.06 -24.00 29.04
N TRP A 266 8.29 -23.50 29.06
CA TRP A 266 8.66 -22.33 29.86
C TRP A 266 7.80 -21.11 29.51
N MET A 267 7.55 -20.90 28.22
CA MET A 267 6.76 -19.76 27.77
C MET A 267 5.29 -19.88 28.23
N ALA A 268 4.73 -21.09 28.20
CA ALA A 268 3.36 -21.34 28.59
C ALA A 268 3.15 -21.26 30.11
N ILE A 269 4.01 -21.94 30.87
CA ILE A 269 3.84 -22.20 32.31
C ILE A 269 4.53 -21.12 33.15
N ASP A 270 5.82 -20.89 32.94
CA ASP A 270 6.62 -20.00 33.80
C ASP A 270 6.48 -18.52 33.42
N ALA A 271 6.45 -18.24 32.11
CA ALA A 271 6.35 -16.86 31.61
C ALA A 271 4.90 -16.36 31.48
N GLY A 272 3.89 -17.21 31.73
CA GLY A 272 2.47 -16.86 31.62
C GLY A 272 2.06 -16.41 30.20
N ARG A 273 2.75 -16.91 29.17
CA ARG A 273 2.65 -16.45 27.78
C ARG A 273 2.06 -17.49 26.83
N ALA A 274 1.26 -18.41 27.36
CA ALA A 274 0.56 -19.44 26.59
C ALA A 274 -0.14 -18.92 25.31
N ARG A 275 -0.85 -17.79 25.42
CA ARG A 275 -1.55 -17.13 24.29
C ARG A 275 -0.65 -16.64 23.16
N SER A 276 0.67 -16.64 23.37
CA SER A 276 1.65 -16.20 22.38
C SER A 276 2.32 -17.36 21.64
N ILE A 277 2.08 -18.62 22.03
CA ILE A 277 2.76 -19.80 21.45
C ILE A 277 2.64 -19.82 19.93
N GLU A 278 1.43 -19.74 19.37
CA GLU A 278 1.24 -19.80 17.91
C GLU A 278 1.94 -18.65 17.16
N SER A 279 1.89 -17.44 17.72
CA SER A 279 2.54 -16.26 17.13
C SER A 279 4.07 -16.41 17.16
N VAL A 280 4.61 -16.85 18.31
CA VAL A 280 6.04 -17.07 18.51
C VAL A 280 6.56 -18.18 17.61
N MET A 281 5.83 -19.30 17.48
CA MET A 281 6.18 -20.39 16.56
C MET A 281 6.23 -19.90 15.11
N ARG A 282 5.23 -19.12 14.67
CA ARG A 282 5.21 -18.55 13.31
C ARG A 282 6.42 -17.64 13.07
N MET A 283 6.75 -16.80 14.06
CA MET A 283 7.90 -15.90 13.96
C MET A 283 9.23 -16.65 13.95
N ALA A 284 9.40 -17.63 14.82
CA ALA A 284 10.58 -18.47 14.91
C ALA A 284 10.83 -19.23 13.61
N GLY A 285 9.81 -19.90 13.05
CA GLY A 285 9.94 -20.64 11.79
C GLY A 285 10.31 -19.72 10.61
N THR A 286 9.74 -18.51 10.57
CA THR A 286 10.11 -17.49 9.56
C THR A 286 11.56 -17.03 9.73
N MET A 287 12.03 -16.87 10.98
CA MET A 287 13.40 -16.47 11.28
C MET A 287 14.40 -17.55 10.87
N MET A 288 14.14 -18.81 11.23
CA MET A 288 14.98 -19.96 10.85
C MET A 288 15.11 -20.08 9.33
N ALA A 289 14.00 -19.99 8.60
CA ALA A 289 14.01 -20.03 7.14
C ALA A 289 14.88 -18.91 6.52
N LYS A 290 14.82 -17.69 7.07
CA LYS A 290 15.63 -16.56 6.61
C LYS A 290 17.13 -16.71 6.94
N LEU A 291 17.45 -17.39 8.03
CA LEU A 291 18.82 -17.69 8.45
C LEU A 291 19.42 -18.91 7.73
N GLY A 292 18.65 -19.63 6.90
CA GLY A 292 19.07 -20.89 6.30
C GLY A 292 19.15 -22.05 7.30
N LEU A 293 18.53 -21.91 8.48
CA LEU A 293 18.48 -22.95 9.51
C LEU A 293 17.31 -23.92 9.24
N PRO A 294 17.43 -25.20 9.65
CA PRO A 294 16.31 -26.12 9.68
C PRO A 294 15.15 -25.56 10.52
N ASP A 295 13.96 -25.50 9.94
CA ASP A 295 12.77 -24.97 10.62
C ASP A 295 12.21 -26.00 11.63
N VAL A 296 12.69 -25.93 12.88
CA VAL A 296 12.29 -26.87 13.93
C VAL A 296 10.80 -26.77 14.28
N THR A 297 10.13 -25.64 13.97
CA THR A 297 8.70 -25.46 14.23
C THR A 297 7.81 -26.34 13.34
N LYS A 298 8.37 -26.86 12.25
CA LYS A 298 7.65 -27.76 11.33
C LYS A 298 7.68 -29.22 11.77
N ILE A 299 8.56 -29.59 12.70
CA ILE A 299 8.73 -30.96 13.20
C ILE A 299 7.45 -31.42 13.92
N GLY A 300 7.02 -32.65 13.63
CA GLY A 300 5.76 -33.21 14.15
C GLY A 300 5.68 -33.22 15.67
N SER A 301 6.76 -33.61 16.36
CA SER A 301 6.81 -33.64 17.83
C SER A 301 6.73 -32.26 18.47
N VAL A 302 7.28 -31.22 17.84
CA VAL A 302 7.19 -29.83 18.32
C VAL A 302 5.74 -29.32 18.20
N LYS A 303 5.08 -29.62 17.07
CA LYS A 303 3.67 -29.24 16.86
C LYS A 303 2.73 -29.95 17.83
N ALA A 304 2.95 -31.24 18.08
CA ALA A 304 2.19 -32.00 19.06
C ALA A 304 2.35 -31.39 20.45
N HIS A 305 3.58 -31.11 20.88
CA HIS A 305 3.85 -30.47 22.17
C HIS A 305 3.18 -29.09 22.32
N ALA A 306 3.24 -28.25 21.28
CA ALA A 306 2.56 -26.95 21.28
C ALA A 306 1.04 -27.10 21.38
N LYS A 307 0.48 -28.09 20.68
CA LYS A 307 -0.96 -28.40 20.72
C LYS A 307 -1.39 -28.86 22.11
N ASP A 308 -0.66 -29.79 22.72
CA ASP A 308 -0.95 -30.30 24.07
C ASP A 308 -0.90 -29.17 25.11
N LEU A 309 0.06 -28.24 25.01
CA LEU A 309 0.11 -27.05 25.87
C LEU A 309 -1.11 -26.16 25.69
N LEU A 310 -1.55 -25.92 24.44
CA LEU A 310 -2.71 -25.06 24.17
C LEU A 310 -4.02 -25.73 24.63
N GLU A 311 -4.20 -27.02 24.38
CA GLU A 311 -5.35 -27.81 24.82
C GLU A 311 -5.43 -27.89 26.35
N GLY A 312 -4.30 -28.18 27.01
CA GLY A 312 -4.23 -28.28 28.47
C GLY A 312 -4.53 -26.97 29.19
N ILE A 313 -4.33 -25.82 28.55
CA ILE A 313 -4.60 -24.50 29.13
C ILE A 313 -6.07 -24.10 28.95
N CYS A 314 -6.79 -24.67 27.98
CA CYS A 314 -8.24 -24.54 27.79
C CYS A 314 -8.77 -23.09 27.86
N MET A 315 -8.01 -22.12 27.34
CA MET A 315 -8.41 -20.70 27.31
C MET A 315 -8.80 -20.28 25.89
N GLU A 316 -10.07 -19.92 25.69
CA GLU A 316 -10.53 -19.35 24.43
C GLU A 316 -10.11 -17.87 24.26
N HIS A 317 -9.92 -17.45 23.01
CA HIS A 317 -9.68 -16.05 22.68
C HIS A 317 -10.96 -15.21 22.85
N GLU A 318 -11.05 -14.46 23.94
CA GLU A 318 -12.15 -13.50 24.13
C GLU A 318 -12.07 -12.37 23.09
N THR A 319 -13.08 -12.28 22.24
CA THR A 319 -13.17 -11.29 21.15
C THR A 319 -13.55 -9.89 21.67
N ALA A 320 -13.26 -8.84 20.89
CA ALA A 320 -13.75 -7.49 21.21
C ALA A 320 -15.28 -7.42 21.04
N THR A 321 -15.95 -6.73 21.97
CA THR A 321 -17.40 -6.48 21.92
C THR A 321 -17.74 -5.65 20.68
N THR A 322 -18.81 -5.98 19.96
CA THR A 322 -19.29 -5.19 18.81
C THR A 322 -19.89 -3.88 19.33
N ALA A 323 -19.51 -2.74 18.76
CA ALA A 323 -20.21 -1.48 19.04
C ALA A 323 -21.59 -1.48 18.35
N THR A 324 -22.47 -0.55 18.72
CA THR A 324 -23.82 -0.41 18.15
C THR A 324 -23.96 0.87 17.31
N PRO A 325 -24.98 0.98 16.44
CA PRO A 325 -25.25 2.20 15.69
C PRO A 325 -25.50 3.41 16.61
N ALA A 326 -26.26 3.22 17.70
CA ALA A 326 -26.54 4.26 18.69
C ALA A 326 -25.27 4.77 19.38
N MET A 327 -24.36 3.86 19.76
CA MET A 327 -23.06 4.23 20.34
C MET A 327 -22.19 5.03 19.37
N LEU A 328 -22.16 4.65 18.08
CA LEU A 328 -21.40 5.39 17.07
C LEU A 328 -22.00 6.78 16.87
N LYS A 329 -23.33 6.90 16.75
CA LYS A 329 -24.02 8.18 16.62
C LYS A 329 -23.68 9.10 17.80
N TRP A 330 -23.79 8.60 19.03
CA TRP A 330 -23.40 9.35 20.23
C TRP A 330 -21.93 9.79 20.20
N CYS A 331 -21.02 8.91 19.76
CA CYS A 331 -19.60 9.26 19.64
C CYS A 331 -19.38 10.43 18.66
N ILE A 332 -20.04 10.41 17.50
CA ILE A 332 -19.91 11.43 16.45
C ILE A 332 -20.59 12.76 16.84
N GLU A 333 -21.76 12.70 17.47
CA GLU A 333 -22.58 13.88 17.77
C GLU A 333 -22.26 14.51 19.13
N THR A 334 -21.71 13.76 20.07
CA THR A 334 -21.48 14.21 21.45
C THR A 334 -20.07 13.89 21.94
N GLY A 335 -19.72 12.60 22.05
CA GLY A 335 -18.53 12.17 22.78
C GLY A 335 -17.21 12.75 22.27
N ILE A 336 -17.03 12.84 20.95
CA ILE A 336 -15.80 13.38 20.36
C ILE A 336 -15.65 14.88 20.63
N ASP A 337 -16.72 15.66 20.53
CA ASP A 337 -16.67 17.11 20.78
C ASP A 337 -16.49 17.42 22.28
N GLU A 338 -17.04 16.59 23.15
CA GLU A 338 -16.80 16.67 24.58
C GLU A 338 -15.33 16.40 24.91
N ARG A 339 -14.74 15.36 24.31
CA ARG A 339 -13.36 14.92 24.55
C ARG A 339 -12.31 15.82 23.92
N PHE A 340 -12.59 16.38 22.74
CA PHE A 340 -11.65 17.16 21.94
C PHE A 340 -12.18 18.57 21.69
N LYS A 341 -11.77 19.52 22.53
CA LYS A 341 -12.24 20.92 22.45
C LYS A 341 -11.73 21.68 21.22
N GLY A 342 -10.67 21.21 20.56
CA GLY A 342 -10.13 21.84 19.36
C GLY A 342 -10.88 21.37 18.11
N ALA A 343 -11.44 22.32 17.35
CA ALA A 343 -12.26 22.04 16.15
C ALA A 343 -11.55 21.11 15.15
N PHE A 344 -10.27 21.37 14.86
CA PHE A 344 -9.47 20.50 13.98
C PHE A 344 -9.38 19.06 14.46
N VAL A 345 -9.11 18.86 15.76
CA VAL A 345 -8.95 17.51 16.30
C VAL A 345 -10.29 16.80 16.39
N SER A 346 -11.35 17.45 16.87
CA SER A 346 -12.67 16.83 16.92
C SER A 346 -13.14 16.38 15.53
N LYS A 347 -13.04 17.24 14.52
CA LYS A 347 -13.41 16.91 13.13
C LYS A 347 -12.54 15.77 12.56
N ARG A 348 -11.23 15.77 12.84
CA ARG A 348 -10.32 14.69 12.43
C ARG A 348 -10.74 13.35 13.06
N GLU A 349 -11.03 13.33 14.36
CA GLU A 349 -11.45 12.11 15.06
C GLU A 349 -12.81 11.61 14.58
N LYS A 350 -13.75 12.51 14.24
CA LYS A 350 -15.03 12.11 13.59
C LYS A 350 -14.77 11.37 12.29
N VAL A 351 -13.92 11.91 11.40
CA VAL A 351 -13.55 11.24 10.15
C VAL A 351 -12.92 9.86 10.42
N GLN A 352 -12.02 9.77 11.42
CA GLN A 352 -11.41 8.50 11.82
C GLN A 352 -12.46 7.48 12.26
N PHE A 353 -13.37 7.85 13.15
CA PHE A 353 -14.44 6.99 13.65
C PHE A 353 -15.40 6.57 12.54
N LEU A 354 -15.76 7.47 11.62
CA LEU A 354 -16.62 7.13 10.48
C LEU A 354 -15.95 6.14 9.54
N CYS A 355 -14.65 6.26 9.31
CA CYS A 355 -13.92 5.29 8.50
C CYS A 355 -13.95 3.87 9.11
N GLU A 356 -13.85 3.73 10.43
CA GLU A 356 -13.90 2.43 11.10
C GLU A 356 -15.34 1.92 11.31
N GLY A 357 -16.22 2.77 11.82
CA GLY A 357 -17.59 2.42 12.22
C GLY A 357 -18.57 2.30 11.06
N VAL A 358 -18.44 3.15 10.04
CA VAL A 358 -19.24 3.08 8.82
C VAL A 358 -18.48 2.31 7.74
N GLY A 359 -17.24 2.72 7.46
CA GLY A 359 -16.44 2.14 6.38
C GLY A 359 -15.82 0.77 6.69
N GLY A 360 -15.82 0.32 7.95
CA GLY A 360 -15.15 -0.92 8.38
C GLY A 360 -13.64 -0.96 8.12
N CYS A 361 -12.99 0.20 8.03
CA CYS A 361 -11.54 0.28 7.90
C CYS A 361 -10.85 -0.35 9.11
N ARG A 362 -9.61 -0.81 8.91
CA ARG A 362 -8.68 -0.92 10.04
C ARG A 362 -8.13 0.47 10.34
N ILE A 363 -7.91 0.83 11.60
CA ILE A 363 -7.29 2.12 11.95
C ILE A 363 -6.02 2.45 11.17
N GLY A 364 -5.20 1.45 10.86
CA GLY A 364 -3.98 1.60 10.05
C GLY A 364 -4.19 1.84 8.57
N GLU A 365 -5.39 1.58 8.04
CA GLU A 365 -5.79 1.91 6.67
C GLU A 365 -6.32 3.35 6.56
N VAL A 366 -6.66 3.97 7.69
CA VAL A 366 -7.13 5.37 7.75
C VAL A 366 -5.97 6.30 8.12
N CYS A 367 -5.26 5.96 9.19
CA CYS A 367 -4.13 6.71 9.73
C CYS A 367 -2.81 6.31 9.06
N GLY A 368 -1.80 7.18 9.11
CA GLY A 368 -0.48 6.89 8.54
C GLY A 368 -0.38 7.10 7.03
N GLY A 369 -1.17 8.01 6.45
CA GLY A 369 -1.09 8.36 5.02
C GLY A 369 0.31 8.82 4.64
N GLY A 370 0.97 8.11 3.73
CA GLY A 370 2.37 8.35 3.38
C GLY A 370 3.40 7.64 4.26
N GLU A 371 3.05 7.00 5.37
CA GLU A 371 3.95 6.17 6.19
C GLU A 371 3.68 4.69 6.03
N SER A 372 2.41 4.31 6.04
CA SER A 372 1.97 2.91 6.04
C SER A 372 0.80 2.72 5.08
N HIS A 373 -0.35 2.23 5.54
CA HIS A 373 -1.53 1.93 4.72
C HIS A 373 -2.55 3.07 4.65
N GLY A 374 -2.32 4.17 5.37
CA GLY A 374 -3.28 5.25 5.55
C GLY A 374 -3.70 5.96 4.27
N VAL A 375 -4.86 6.63 4.33
CA VAL A 375 -5.42 7.36 3.18
C VAL A 375 -4.65 8.67 2.94
N LEU A 376 -4.38 8.95 1.67
CA LEU A 376 -3.85 10.23 1.20
C LEU A 376 -5.00 11.19 0.88
N ALA A 377 -4.79 12.49 1.05
CA ALA A 377 -5.84 13.49 0.83
C ALA A 377 -6.42 13.40 -0.59
N ASN A 378 -5.56 13.26 -1.61
CA ASN A 378 -5.95 13.14 -3.02
C ASN A 378 -6.71 11.84 -3.32
N ASN A 379 -6.70 10.87 -2.40
CA ASN A 379 -7.41 9.59 -2.50
C ASN A 379 -8.81 9.60 -1.85
N LEU A 380 -9.24 10.72 -1.28
CA LEU A 380 -10.63 11.00 -0.93
C LEU A 380 -11.37 11.57 -2.15
N ALA A 381 -12.60 11.15 -2.37
CA ALA A 381 -13.52 11.76 -3.32
C ALA A 381 -14.94 11.82 -2.80
N PHE A 382 -15.65 12.89 -3.13
CA PHE A 382 -17.10 13.00 -2.98
C PHE A 382 -17.70 12.82 -4.37
N LEU A 383 -18.53 11.79 -4.50
CA LEU A 383 -19.13 11.37 -5.76
C LEU A 383 -20.61 11.70 -5.74
N GLU A 384 -21.08 12.36 -6.79
CA GLU A 384 -22.50 12.68 -6.99
C GLU A 384 -22.90 12.30 -8.41
N ASP A 385 -23.79 11.30 -8.54
CA ASP A 385 -24.36 10.88 -9.82
C ASP A 385 -25.85 11.24 -9.86
N PRO A 386 -26.24 12.35 -10.50
CA PRO A 386 -27.64 12.78 -10.54
C PRO A 386 -28.55 11.81 -11.31
N SER A 387 -27.98 10.87 -12.09
CA SER A 387 -28.77 9.86 -12.82
C SER A 387 -29.19 8.67 -11.95
N VAL A 388 -28.63 8.53 -10.75
CA VAL A 388 -28.96 7.45 -9.82
C VAL A 388 -30.11 7.89 -8.91
N ALA A 389 -31.22 7.16 -8.97
CA ALA A 389 -32.40 7.44 -8.14
C ALA A 389 -32.21 7.04 -6.67
N ASP A 390 -31.44 5.98 -6.42
CA ASP A 390 -31.18 5.47 -5.07
C ASP A 390 -30.34 6.46 -4.26
N PRO A 391 -30.86 7.05 -3.17
CA PRO A 391 -30.15 8.05 -2.39
C PRO A 391 -28.81 7.58 -1.82
N MET A 392 -28.68 6.29 -1.46
CA MET A 392 -27.45 5.75 -0.88
C MET A 392 -26.32 5.64 -1.91
N ALA A 393 -26.67 5.41 -3.17
CA ALA A 393 -25.72 5.29 -4.27
C ALA A 393 -25.58 6.59 -5.08
N ARG A 394 -26.49 7.55 -4.92
CA ARG A 394 -26.46 8.85 -5.59
C ARG A 394 -25.34 9.74 -5.08
N SER A 395 -25.10 9.73 -3.76
CA SER A 395 -24.10 10.58 -3.10
C SER A 395 -23.22 9.72 -2.18
N VAL A 396 -21.93 9.66 -2.49
CA VAL A 396 -20.99 8.71 -1.89
C VAL A 396 -19.69 9.40 -1.50
N VAL A 397 -19.16 9.06 -0.33
CA VAL A 397 -17.78 9.38 0.07
C VAL A 397 -16.90 8.18 -0.27
N GLU A 398 -15.98 8.37 -1.20
CA GLU A 398 -15.06 7.35 -1.68
C GLU A 398 -13.66 7.56 -1.05
N LEU A 399 -13.08 6.49 -0.51
CA LEU A 399 -11.69 6.44 -0.04
C LEU A 399 -10.93 5.36 -0.80
N LYS A 400 -9.87 5.75 -1.49
CA LYS A 400 -8.93 4.81 -2.10
C LYS A 400 -7.78 4.49 -1.14
N ILE A 401 -7.72 3.25 -0.68
CA ILE A 401 -6.57 2.71 0.05
C ILE A 401 -5.59 2.19 -0.99
N GLU A 402 -4.40 2.79 -1.13
CA GLU A 402 -3.41 2.38 -2.14
C GLU A 402 -2.88 0.96 -1.92
N HIS A 403 -2.81 0.53 -0.66
CA HIS A 403 -2.45 -0.84 -0.29
C HIS A 403 -2.84 -1.16 1.14
N SER A 404 -3.45 -2.33 1.39
CA SER A 404 -3.73 -2.82 2.75
C SER A 404 -2.60 -3.75 3.26
N LYS A 405 -2.82 -4.40 4.41
CA LYS A 405 -1.95 -5.48 4.91
C LYS A 405 -1.76 -6.61 3.89
N THR A 406 -2.66 -6.82 2.94
CA THR A 406 -2.49 -7.86 1.92
C THR A 406 -1.78 -7.37 0.67
N GLY A 407 -1.49 -6.07 0.58
CA GLY A 407 -0.70 -5.48 -0.49
C GLY A 407 -1.52 -4.90 -1.64
N PHE A 408 -2.84 -5.07 -1.62
CA PHE A 408 -3.74 -4.64 -2.69
C PHE A 408 -4.41 -3.31 -2.39
N SER A 409 -4.61 -2.52 -3.43
CA SER A 409 -5.45 -1.34 -3.35
C SER A 409 -6.91 -1.74 -3.30
N ARG A 410 -7.72 -0.99 -2.55
CA ARG A 410 -9.17 -1.14 -2.54
C ARG A 410 -9.84 0.20 -2.38
N THR A 411 -11.09 0.27 -2.80
CA THR A 411 -11.91 1.45 -2.64
C THR A 411 -13.01 1.17 -1.64
N LEU A 412 -13.19 2.10 -0.70
CA LEU A 412 -14.27 2.09 0.26
C LEU A 412 -15.25 3.18 -0.13
N ASN A 413 -16.53 2.85 -0.10
CA ASN A 413 -17.60 3.74 -0.52
C ASN A 413 -18.60 3.82 0.63
N LEU A 414 -18.69 4.99 1.23
CA LEU A 414 -19.59 5.27 2.33
C LEU A 414 -20.77 6.08 1.79
N ALA A 415 -21.99 5.73 2.18
CA ALA A 415 -23.16 6.57 1.87
C ALA A 415 -22.95 7.97 2.48
N ALA A 416 -23.35 9.03 1.76
CA ALA A 416 -23.20 10.40 2.24
C ALA A 416 -23.97 10.66 3.55
N VAL A 417 -25.12 10.02 3.70
CA VAL A 417 -25.91 9.94 4.93
C VAL A 417 -26.31 8.49 5.13
N THR A 418 -26.14 7.97 6.34
CA THR A 418 -26.53 6.58 6.64
C THR A 418 -28.04 6.49 6.86
N GLY A 419 -28.62 5.32 6.61
CA GLY A 419 -30.07 5.13 6.51
C GLY A 419 -30.79 5.11 7.86
N THR A 420 -30.30 4.33 8.83
CA THR A 420 -31.02 4.14 10.10
C THR A 420 -30.53 5.07 11.19
N SER A 421 -29.21 5.30 11.29
CA SER A 421 -28.66 6.24 12.27
C SER A 421 -28.65 7.69 11.79
N GLU A 422 -28.92 7.95 10.50
CA GLU A 422 -28.91 9.29 9.88
C GLU A 422 -27.56 10.03 10.04
N ILE A 423 -26.46 9.29 10.14
CA ILE A 423 -25.14 9.88 10.34
C ILE A 423 -24.71 10.59 9.05
N ARG A 424 -24.44 11.89 9.15
CA ARG A 424 -24.06 12.77 8.03
C ARG A 424 -22.58 12.64 7.68
N VAL A 425 -22.21 11.52 7.06
CA VAL A 425 -20.82 11.16 6.72
C VAL A 425 -20.15 12.22 5.84
N ALA A 426 -20.79 12.61 4.73
CA ALA A 426 -20.18 13.56 3.78
C ALA A 426 -19.90 14.92 4.44
N ASP A 427 -20.79 15.38 5.30
CA ASP A 427 -20.64 16.66 5.99
C ASP A 427 -19.47 16.63 6.97
N ALA A 428 -19.33 15.56 7.75
CA ALA A 428 -18.19 15.42 8.66
C ALA A 428 -16.84 15.41 7.92
N PHE A 429 -16.76 14.76 6.76
CA PHE A 429 -15.57 14.78 5.92
C PHE A 429 -15.30 16.14 5.29
N MET A 430 -16.33 16.82 4.78
CA MET A 430 -16.20 18.17 4.21
C MET A 430 -15.80 19.19 5.26
N ASP A 431 -16.38 19.12 6.46
CA ASP A 431 -16.02 19.97 7.60
C ASP A 431 -14.56 19.79 7.99
N TYR A 432 -14.07 18.54 8.00
CA TYR A 432 -12.67 18.26 8.22
C TYR A 432 -11.79 18.81 7.09
N CYS A 433 -12.14 18.59 5.83
CA CYS A 433 -11.36 19.09 4.68
C CYS A 433 -11.24 20.62 4.71
N LYS A 434 -12.32 21.31 5.08
CA LYS A 434 -12.34 22.76 5.27
C LYS A 434 -11.43 23.19 6.41
N GLU A 435 -11.51 22.54 7.56
CA GLU A 435 -10.67 22.83 8.73
C GLU A 435 -9.18 22.52 8.48
N ALA A 436 -8.90 21.49 7.68
CA ALA A 436 -7.57 21.12 7.23
C ALA A 436 -7.00 22.07 6.17
N GLY A 437 -7.82 22.97 5.62
CA GLY A 437 -7.42 23.94 4.60
C GLY A 437 -7.16 23.30 3.24
N PHE A 438 -7.78 22.16 2.93
CA PHE A 438 -7.63 21.54 1.61
C PHE A 438 -8.36 22.34 0.54
N LYS A 439 -7.68 22.58 -0.58
CA LYS A 439 -8.33 23.05 -1.80
C LYS A 439 -9.14 21.92 -2.39
N MET A 440 -10.41 22.16 -2.68
CA MET A 440 -11.29 21.17 -3.28
C MET A 440 -11.38 21.41 -4.79
N VAL A 441 -11.17 20.37 -5.59
CA VAL A 441 -11.25 20.40 -7.05
C VAL A 441 -12.39 19.51 -7.50
N THR A 442 -13.25 20.04 -8.36
CA THR A 442 -14.40 19.32 -8.93
C THR A 442 -14.17 19.02 -10.40
N THR A 443 -14.39 17.78 -10.80
CA THR A 443 -14.33 17.31 -12.18
C THR A 443 -15.57 16.47 -12.51
N VAL A 444 -15.79 16.16 -13.78
CA VAL A 444 -16.83 15.21 -14.20
C VAL A 444 -16.16 13.99 -14.84
N GLN A 445 -16.51 12.81 -14.37
CA GLN A 445 -15.97 11.53 -14.85
C GLN A 445 -17.13 10.58 -15.14
N ALA A 446 -17.33 10.20 -16.42
CA ALA A 446 -18.43 9.33 -16.85
C ALA A 446 -19.83 9.79 -16.36
N GLY A 447 -20.08 11.10 -16.38
CA GLY A 447 -21.34 11.71 -15.92
C GLY A 447 -21.46 11.88 -14.39
N VAL A 448 -20.50 11.38 -13.62
CA VAL A 448 -20.43 11.55 -12.17
C VAL A 448 -19.64 12.81 -11.84
N ARG A 449 -20.17 13.67 -10.96
CA ARG A 449 -19.44 14.79 -10.38
C ARG A 449 -18.50 14.26 -9.30
N VAL A 450 -17.21 14.56 -9.43
CA VAL A 450 -16.14 14.08 -8.55
C VAL A 450 -15.43 15.26 -7.93
N THR A 451 -15.62 15.47 -6.63
CA THR A 451 -14.96 16.52 -5.85
C THR A 451 -13.89 15.91 -4.96
N ARG A 452 -12.64 16.38 -5.01
CA ARG A 452 -11.51 15.80 -4.28
C ARG A 452 -10.66 16.89 -3.62
N PRO A 453 -9.99 16.60 -2.50
CA PRO A 453 -8.87 17.41 -2.04
C PRO A 453 -7.75 17.42 -3.09
N ASP A 454 -7.09 18.57 -3.22
CA ASP A 454 -5.83 18.76 -3.94
C ASP A 454 -4.77 19.23 -2.94
N PHE A 455 -4.03 18.27 -2.39
CA PHE A 455 -3.09 18.50 -1.31
C PHE A 455 -1.81 17.68 -1.47
N TRP A 456 -0.71 18.40 -1.63
CA TRP A 456 0.63 17.89 -1.90
C TRP A 456 1.60 18.40 -0.86
N VAL A 457 2.65 17.61 -0.60
CA VAL A 457 3.71 17.94 0.35
C VAL A 457 5.09 17.74 -0.26
N VAL A 458 6.01 18.64 0.07
CA VAL A 458 7.44 18.43 -0.21
C VAL A 458 8.00 17.56 0.91
N ARG A 459 8.27 16.30 0.59
CA ARG A 459 8.88 15.33 1.50
C ARG A 459 10.39 15.35 1.35
N VAL A 460 11.10 15.31 2.48
CA VAL A 460 12.55 15.15 2.55
C VAL A 460 12.88 13.91 3.38
N SER A 461 13.67 13.00 2.80
CA SER A 461 14.18 11.83 3.52
C SER A 461 15.17 12.24 4.60
N LEU A 462 15.08 11.57 5.75
CA LEU A 462 16.13 11.61 6.78
C LEU A 462 17.05 10.39 6.70
N LEU A 463 16.75 9.42 5.82
CA LEU A 463 17.59 8.25 5.61
C LEU A 463 18.90 8.63 4.92
N GLY A 464 20.02 8.18 5.47
CA GLY A 464 21.36 8.51 5.02
C GLY A 464 21.91 9.83 5.59
N LEU A 465 21.15 10.57 6.39
CA LEU A 465 21.63 11.76 7.08
C LEU A 465 22.25 11.40 8.43
N ASP A 466 23.51 11.79 8.62
CA ASP A 466 24.12 11.91 9.94
C ASP A 466 23.64 13.19 10.65
N GLU A 467 24.07 13.39 11.90
CA GLU A 467 23.68 14.56 12.70
C GLU A 467 24.11 15.89 12.04
N THR A 468 25.28 15.91 11.39
CA THR A 468 25.78 17.10 10.68
C THR A 468 24.91 17.41 9.47
N GLY A 469 24.50 16.40 8.70
CA GLY A 469 23.58 16.50 7.58
C GLY A 469 22.22 17.03 8.01
N LEU A 470 21.69 16.54 9.13
CA LEU A 470 20.44 17.05 9.71
C LEU A 470 20.56 18.54 10.10
N ILE A 471 21.63 18.93 10.79
CA ILE A 471 21.85 20.33 11.20
C ILE A 471 21.94 21.24 9.96
N LYS A 472 22.64 20.81 8.91
CA LYS A 472 22.73 21.54 7.64
C LYS A 472 21.37 21.67 6.97
N LEU A 473 20.55 20.61 6.93
CA LEU A 473 19.19 20.65 6.39
C LEU A 473 18.35 21.68 7.14
N LEU A 474 18.36 21.66 8.47
CA LEU A 474 17.57 22.59 9.27
C LEU A 474 18.00 24.06 9.05
N ARG A 475 19.30 24.33 8.87
CA ARG A 475 19.80 25.68 8.52
C ARG A 475 19.37 26.12 7.11
N VAL A 476 19.28 25.19 6.16
CA VAL A 476 18.75 25.48 4.81
C VAL A 476 17.28 25.87 4.92
N LEU A 477 16.48 25.09 5.66
CA LEU A 477 15.06 25.38 5.86
C LEU A 477 14.81 26.68 6.62
N GLU A 478 15.66 27.03 7.59
CA GLU A 478 15.60 28.32 8.31
C GLU A 478 15.76 29.53 7.39
N LYS A 479 16.62 29.41 6.36
CA LYS A 479 16.91 30.49 5.41
C LYS A 479 15.93 30.57 4.24
N GLU A 480 15.08 29.55 4.06
CA GLU A 480 14.11 29.50 2.98
C GLU A 480 13.03 30.58 3.17
N LYS A 481 12.74 31.38 2.15
CA LYS A 481 11.80 32.51 2.26
C LYS A 481 10.37 32.13 1.93
N MET A 482 10.14 30.91 1.47
CA MET A 482 8.80 30.39 1.16
C MET A 482 7.91 30.39 2.42
N PRO A 483 6.77 31.12 2.42
CA PRO A 483 5.87 31.20 3.57
C PRO A 483 5.40 29.82 4.06
N GLU A 484 5.15 28.90 3.14
CA GLU A 484 4.71 27.53 3.41
C GLU A 484 5.74 26.72 4.21
N VAL A 485 7.04 27.00 4.01
CA VAL A 485 8.12 26.42 4.83
C VAL A 485 8.17 27.10 6.19
N GLN A 486 8.12 28.43 6.23
CA GLN A 486 8.21 29.20 7.46
C GLN A 486 7.08 28.90 8.43
N GLN A 487 5.85 28.72 7.92
CA GLN A 487 4.68 28.33 8.72
C GLN A 487 4.88 26.99 9.42
N GLN A 488 5.61 26.06 8.80
CA GLN A 488 5.84 24.71 9.32
C GLN A 488 7.22 24.54 9.96
N LEU A 489 8.07 25.57 9.99
CA LEU A 489 9.48 25.43 10.35
C LEU A 489 9.69 24.89 11.77
N ALA A 490 8.93 25.40 12.75
CA ALA A 490 9.05 24.98 14.14
C ALA A 490 8.63 23.52 14.34
N THR A 491 7.52 23.10 13.73
CA THR A 491 7.02 21.72 13.80
C THR A 491 7.96 20.78 13.05
N THR A 492 8.45 21.19 11.88
CA THR A 492 9.42 20.48 11.05
C THR A 492 10.71 20.21 11.82
N LYS A 493 11.30 21.21 12.51
CA LYS A 493 12.50 21.02 13.33
C LYS A 493 12.30 19.99 14.44
N SER A 494 11.17 20.08 15.15
CA SER A 494 10.83 19.16 16.23
C SER A 494 10.68 17.72 15.70
N GLU A 495 9.93 17.55 14.62
CA GLU A 495 9.71 16.24 13.99
C GLU A 495 11.00 15.66 13.38
N ALA A 496 11.84 16.50 12.75
CA ALA A 496 13.10 16.06 12.16
C ALA A 496 14.04 15.47 13.21
N ARG A 497 14.21 16.16 14.36
CA ARG A 497 15.01 15.66 15.48
C ARG A 497 14.43 14.37 16.05
N ARG A 498 13.11 14.35 16.30
CA ARG A 498 12.41 13.17 16.86
C ARG A 498 12.53 11.94 15.96
N ARG A 499 12.33 12.10 14.64
CA ARG A 499 12.33 11.00 13.66
C ARG A 499 13.75 10.56 13.28
N HIS A 500 14.72 11.47 13.29
CA HIS A 500 16.12 11.15 13.03
C HIS A 500 16.69 10.18 14.08
N ILE A 501 16.46 10.46 15.37
CA ILE A 501 16.93 9.60 16.47
C ILE A 501 16.05 8.37 16.72
N ALA A 502 14.85 8.32 16.13
CA ALA A 502 13.92 7.22 16.34
C ALA A 502 14.54 5.88 15.92
N THR A 503 14.48 4.92 16.84
CA THR A 503 14.84 3.52 16.65
C THR A 503 13.62 2.63 16.91
N GLY A 504 13.62 1.39 16.41
CA GLY A 504 12.53 0.43 16.62
C GLY A 504 11.59 0.23 15.42
N SER A 505 10.45 -0.42 15.66
CA SER A 505 9.52 -0.84 14.61
C SER A 505 8.90 0.34 13.86
N GLU A 506 8.86 0.26 12.53
CA GLU A 506 8.37 1.29 11.62
C GLU A 506 9.19 2.60 11.63
N SER A 507 10.33 2.65 12.34
CA SER A 507 11.17 3.84 12.39
C SER A 507 11.74 4.18 11.02
N GLN A 508 12.10 3.18 10.21
CA GLN A 508 12.66 3.41 8.88
C GLN A 508 11.64 4.10 7.95
N GLN A 509 10.40 3.60 7.91
CA GLN A 509 9.31 4.18 7.11
C GLN A 509 8.90 5.58 7.57
N LYS A 510 9.27 5.95 8.80
CA LYS A 510 8.98 7.26 9.40
C LYS A 510 10.15 8.24 9.31
N LYS A 511 11.33 7.83 8.83
CA LYS A 511 12.53 8.68 8.67
C LYS A 511 12.44 9.61 7.47
N TYR A 512 11.44 10.48 7.50
CA TYR A 512 11.26 11.60 6.60
C TYR A 512 10.54 12.74 7.32
N ILE A 513 10.58 13.94 6.74
CA ILE A 513 9.78 15.10 7.14
C ILE A 513 9.10 15.71 5.93
N ASN A 514 7.90 16.25 6.11
CA ASN A 514 7.27 17.12 5.14
C ASN A 514 7.60 18.56 5.53
N VAL A 515 8.15 19.35 4.61
CA VAL A 515 8.70 20.69 4.89
C VAL A 515 7.85 21.84 4.36
N ALA A 516 6.98 21.56 3.40
CA ALA A 516 6.01 22.50 2.83
C ALA A 516 4.80 21.73 2.30
N ALA A 517 3.67 22.41 2.19
CA ALA A 517 2.45 21.84 1.61
C ALA A 517 1.71 22.88 0.76
N GLY A 518 0.87 22.41 -0.15
CA GLY A 518 0.00 23.24 -0.98
C GLY A 518 -0.76 22.41 -2.01
N ASP A 519 -1.39 23.07 -2.97
CA ASP A 519 -2.14 22.41 -4.04
C ASP A 519 -1.30 22.20 -5.31
N SER A 520 -1.81 21.41 -6.26
CA SER A 520 -1.10 21.03 -7.50
C SER A 520 -0.67 22.22 -8.37
N THR A 521 -1.31 23.39 -8.21
CA THR A 521 -0.97 24.60 -8.98
C THR A 521 0.21 25.38 -8.38
N ASN A 522 0.64 25.06 -7.15
CA ASN A 522 1.76 25.73 -6.50
C ASN A 522 3.11 25.21 -7.04
N ARG A 523 3.57 25.81 -8.15
CA ARG A 523 4.85 25.48 -8.79
C ARG A 523 6.06 25.60 -7.86
N LYS A 524 6.01 26.47 -6.84
CA LYS A 524 7.11 26.69 -5.89
C LYS A 524 7.44 25.43 -5.08
N LEU A 525 6.49 24.51 -4.90
CA LEU A 525 6.73 23.23 -4.22
C LEU A 525 7.68 22.33 -5.03
N ASN A 526 7.51 22.27 -6.35
CA ASN A 526 8.43 21.55 -7.24
C ASN A 526 9.81 22.21 -7.24
N ASP A 527 9.85 23.55 -7.30
CA ASP A 527 11.13 24.28 -7.25
C ASP A 527 11.87 24.03 -5.93
N LEU A 528 11.15 23.98 -4.80
CA LEU A 528 11.72 23.65 -3.49
C LEU A 528 12.30 22.23 -3.46
N ALA A 529 11.55 21.23 -3.95
CA ALA A 529 12.04 19.86 -4.04
C ALA A 529 13.28 19.76 -4.92
N GLY A 530 13.30 20.46 -6.07
CA GLY A 530 14.45 20.55 -6.96
C GLY A 530 15.68 21.19 -6.31
N ARG A 531 15.50 22.32 -5.59
CA ARG A 531 16.59 22.99 -4.85
C ARG A 531 17.18 22.10 -3.77
N LEU A 532 16.34 21.42 -2.98
CA LEU A 532 16.80 20.50 -1.94
C LEU A 532 17.55 19.30 -2.54
N THR A 533 17.08 18.80 -3.70
CA THR A 533 17.77 17.73 -4.45
C THR A 533 19.13 18.18 -4.96
N ALA A 534 19.23 19.40 -5.51
CA ALA A 534 20.50 19.98 -5.96
C ALA A 534 21.50 20.19 -4.80
N LEU A 535 21.02 20.35 -3.56
CA LEU A 535 21.84 20.41 -2.35
C LEU A 535 22.25 19.03 -1.81
N GLY A 536 21.86 17.93 -2.49
CA GLY A 536 22.21 16.57 -2.13
C GLY A 536 21.25 15.88 -1.16
N TYR A 537 20.07 16.46 -0.90
CA TYR A 537 19.02 15.81 -0.11
C TYR A 537 18.08 15.00 -1.00
N VAL A 538 17.51 13.91 -0.47
CA VAL A 538 16.44 13.19 -1.17
C VAL A 538 15.12 13.90 -0.91
N ALA A 539 14.66 14.72 -1.86
CA ALA A 539 13.43 15.48 -1.75
C ALA A 539 12.48 15.22 -2.93
N GLN A 540 11.19 15.05 -2.65
CA GLN A 540 10.17 14.71 -3.64
C GLN A 540 8.84 15.41 -3.33
N LEU A 541 8.10 15.80 -4.37
CA LEU A 541 6.71 16.20 -4.24
C LEU A 541 5.83 14.95 -4.23
N VAL A 542 5.04 14.76 -3.18
CA VAL A 542 4.17 13.59 -3.00
C VAL A 542 2.78 14.01 -2.50
N ASP A 543 1.80 13.13 -2.65
CA ASP A 543 0.47 13.33 -2.07
C ASP A 543 0.55 13.50 -0.55
N GLY A 544 -0.19 14.46 -0.02
CA GLY A 544 -0.25 14.69 1.42
C GLY A 544 -1.15 13.69 2.16
N PRO A 545 -0.96 13.50 3.48
CA PRO A 545 -1.84 12.66 4.28
C PRO A 545 -3.26 13.23 4.36
N LEU A 546 -4.29 12.37 4.33
CA LEU A 546 -5.66 12.81 4.59
C LEU A 546 -5.78 13.29 6.04
N LEU A 547 -5.50 12.40 7.01
CA LEU A 547 -5.52 12.76 8.43
C LEU A 547 -4.16 13.29 8.87
N MET A 548 -4.10 14.58 9.16
CA MET A 548 -2.91 15.27 9.67
C MET A 548 -2.78 15.18 11.19
N SER A 549 -1.55 14.99 11.65
CA SER A 549 -1.18 15.04 13.07
C SER A 549 -1.21 16.46 13.62
N THR A 550 -1.07 16.62 14.93
CA THR A 550 -1.03 17.93 15.59
C THR A 550 0.19 18.08 16.50
N THR A 551 0.50 19.31 16.87
CA THR A 551 1.34 19.58 18.05
C THR A 551 0.60 19.12 19.31
N GLY A 552 1.36 18.59 20.28
CA GLY A 552 0.82 18.24 21.58
C GLY A 552 0.55 19.49 22.42
N GLY A 553 -0.11 19.32 23.58
CA GLY A 553 -0.42 20.40 24.51
C GLY A 553 -1.79 21.04 24.28
N LEU A 554 -2.06 22.15 24.99
CA LEU A 554 -3.37 22.81 25.06
C LEU A 554 -3.76 23.57 23.78
N ARG A 555 -2.78 24.03 23.00
CA ARG A 555 -2.99 24.71 21.70
C ARG A 555 -2.46 23.84 20.58
N GLN A 556 -3.30 22.89 20.16
CA GLN A 556 -2.95 21.94 19.12
C GLN A 556 -3.02 22.61 17.74
N THR A 557 -1.89 22.65 17.05
CA THR A 557 -1.78 23.14 15.68
C THR A 557 -1.57 21.97 14.72
N PRO A 558 -2.21 21.98 13.53
CA PRO A 558 -1.98 20.95 12.53
C PRO A 558 -0.52 20.89 12.08
N LYS A 559 -0.02 19.68 11.92
CA LYS A 559 1.26 19.39 11.28
C LYS A 559 0.96 18.74 9.95
N ILE A 560 1.72 19.09 8.91
CA ILE A 560 1.64 18.43 7.59
C ILE A 560 2.23 17.00 7.57
N MET A 561 2.27 16.35 8.74
CA MET A 561 2.72 14.97 8.95
C MET A 561 1.50 14.08 9.23
N PRO A 562 1.51 12.80 8.82
CA PRO A 562 0.35 11.92 9.02
C PRO A 562 0.02 11.69 10.49
N TYR A 563 -1.27 11.50 10.74
CA TYR A 563 -1.79 11.08 12.03
C TYR A 563 -1.44 9.61 12.31
N SER A 564 -0.92 9.31 13.50
CA SER A 564 -0.41 7.98 13.82
C SER A 564 -1.51 7.04 14.34
N THR A 565 -1.42 5.76 14.01
CA THR A 565 -2.35 4.71 14.46
C THR A 565 -2.41 4.59 15.98
N SER A 566 -1.26 4.66 16.65
CA SER A 566 -1.18 4.60 18.11
C SER A 566 -1.91 5.76 18.76
N SER A 567 -1.78 6.98 18.22
CA SER A 567 -2.47 8.16 18.73
C SER A 567 -3.98 8.05 18.54
N ALA A 568 -4.42 7.52 17.40
CA ALA A 568 -5.83 7.34 17.06
C ALA A 568 -6.50 6.25 17.91
N SER A 569 -5.79 5.15 18.21
CA SER A 569 -6.33 4.02 18.98
C SER A 569 -6.55 4.33 20.47
N ALA A 570 -5.79 5.28 21.01
CA ALA A 570 -5.81 5.59 22.43
C ALA A 570 -7.18 6.07 22.95
N PRO A 571 -7.86 7.05 22.31
CA PRO A 571 -9.17 7.52 22.76
C PRO A 571 -10.34 6.57 22.47
N THR A 572 -10.18 5.59 21.56
CA THR A 572 -11.30 4.76 21.11
C THR A 572 -11.99 4.01 22.25
N LYS A 573 -11.20 3.43 23.16
CA LYS A 573 -11.75 2.70 24.32
C LYS A 573 -12.49 3.64 25.28
N GLU A 574 -11.96 4.83 25.51
CA GLU A 574 -12.57 5.86 26.37
C GLU A 574 -13.93 6.28 25.79
N LEU A 575 -13.96 6.65 24.51
CA LEU A 575 -15.18 7.11 23.83
C LEU A 575 -16.26 6.02 23.77
N LEU A 576 -15.91 4.78 23.44
CA LEU A 576 -16.86 3.66 23.45
C LEU A 576 -17.36 3.32 24.86
N THR A 577 -16.53 3.49 25.89
CA THR A 577 -16.97 3.32 27.28
C THR A 577 -18.00 4.39 27.65
N ASN A 578 -17.74 5.65 27.28
CA ASN A 578 -18.66 6.74 27.56
C ASN A 578 -19.98 6.59 26.78
N ALA A 579 -19.91 6.18 25.51
CA ALA A 579 -21.09 5.89 24.69
C ALA A 579 -21.94 4.76 25.30
N TRP A 580 -21.28 3.69 25.74
CA TRP A 580 -21.92 2.58 26.43
C TRP A 580 -22.62 3.06 27.69
N LEU A 581 -21.95 3.84 28.54
CA LEU A 581 -22.54 4.39 29.78
C LEU A 581 -23.69 5.36 29.51
N ALA A 582 -23.60 6.17 28.45
CA ALA A 582 -24.65 7.10 28.05
C ALA A 582 -25.94 6.39 27.59
N GLY A 583 -25.83 5.14 27.13
CA GLY A 583 -26.97 4.29 26.75
C GLY A 583 -27.69 3.60 27.91
N PHE A 584 -27.30 3.84 29.18
CA PHE A 584 -27.98 3.29 30.35
C PHE A 584 -28.96 4.28 30.96
N VAL A 585 -30.17 3.80 31.26
CA VAL A 585 -31.17 4.50 32.05
C VAL A 585 -31.60 3.56 33.18
N ASP A 586 -31.58 4.05 34.43
CA ASP A 586 -31.92 3.28 35.64
C ASP A 586 -31.18 1.93 35.79
N GLY A 587 -29.94 1.86 35.29
CA GLY A 587 -29.10 0.66 35.36
C GLY A 587 -29.39 -0.40 34.29
N LEU A 588 -30.29 -0.12 33.34
CA LEU A 588 -30.60 -0.97 32.18
C LEU A 588 -30.10 -0.33 30.88
N SER A 589 -29.50 -1.14 30.02
CA SER A 589 -29.14 -0.69 28.67
C SER A 589 -30.42 -0.46 27.86
N GLN A 590 -30.50 0.70 27.21
CA GLN A 590 -31.57 1.07 26.27
C GLN A 590 -31.23 0.69 24.82
N ASP A 591 -30.12 -0.02 24.62
CA ASP A 591 -29.58 -0.33 23.30
C ASP A 591 -29.82 -1.81 22.98
N ASP A 592 -30.91 -2.08 22.25
CA ASP A 592 -31.31 -3.44 21.87
C ASP A 592 -30.26 -4.14 20.98
N ASP A 593 -29.34 -3.39 20.37
CA ASP A 593 -28.26 -3.92 19.55
C ASP A 593 -27.02 -4.32 20.36
N LEU A 594 -26.99 -4.02 21.66
CA LEU A 594 -25.87 -4.32 22.53
C LEU A 594 -25.88 -5.81 22.95
N ASP A 595 -25.19 -6.63 22.16
CA ASP A 595 -24.99 -8.05 22.44
C ASP A 595 -23.92 -8.27 23.53
N LEU A 596 -24.34 -8.21 24.80
CA LEU A 596 -23.53 -8.50 25.98
C LEU A 596 -24.28 -9.40 26.98
N PRO A 597 -23.65 -10.49 27.45
CA PRO A 597 -24.22 -11.30 28.53
C PRO A 597 -24.47 -10.48 29.81
N PRO A 598 -25.55 -10.76 30.55
CA PRO A 598 -25.84 -10.06 31.80
C PRO A 598 -24.66 -10.09 32.77
N GLY A 599 -24.27 -8.90 33.28
CA GLY A 599 -23.17 -8.74 34.24
C GLY A 599 -21.75 -8.74 33.64
N GLN A 600 -21.60 -8.99 32.33
CA GLN A 600 -20.30 -8.91 31.68
C GLN A 600 -19.94 -7.47 31.31
N LYS A 601 -18.68 -7.08 31.54
CA LYS A 601 -18.15 -5.78 31.09
C LYS A 601 -17.70 -5.87 29.63
N PRO A 602 -17.98 -4.86 28.81
CA PRO A 602 -17.55 -4.87 27.43
C PRO A 602 -16.04 -4.75 27.28
N LYS A 603 -15.53 -5.35 26.20
CA LYS A 603 -14.13 -5.30 25.80
C LYS A 603 -13.96 -4.46 24.55
N TRP A 604 -13.79 -3.16 24.76
CA TRP A 604 -13.62 -2.20 23.66
C TRP A 604 -12.22 -2.18 23.07
N SER A 605 -12.18 -2.07 21.76
CA SER A 605 -11.00 -1.78 20.94
C SER A 605 -11.44 -1.12 19.61
N THR A 606 -10.48 -0.75 18.75
CA THR A 606 -10.77 -0.29 17.38
C THR A 606 -11.51 -1.34 16.55
N HIS A 607 -11.35 -2.63 16.88
CA HIS A 607 -12.12 -3.71 16.25
C HIS A 607 -13.62 -3.65 16.56
N SER A 608 -14.05 -3.01 17.64
CA SER A 608 -15.48 -2.88 18.00
C SER A 608 -16.27 -2.13 16.92
N LEU A 609 -15.69 -1.03 16.41
CA LEU A 609 -16.27 -0.20 15.34
C LEU A 609 -16.26 -0.94 14.01
N ARG A 610 -15.16 -1.62 13.67
CA ARG A 610 -15.12 -2.41 12.45
C ARG A 610 -16.11 -3.58 12.47
N ARG A 611 -16.34 -4.20 13.63
CA ARG A 611 -17.35 -5.25 13.81
C ARG A 611 -18.76 -4.69 13.67
N LEU A 612 -19.02 -3.47 14.17
CA LEU A 612 -20.29 -2.78 13.95
C LEU A 612 -20.61 -2.69 12.44
N ALA A 613 -19.67 -2.21 11.63
CA ALA A 613 -19.86 -2.08 10.19
C ALA A 613 -20.22 -3.43 9.52
N ASP A 614 -19.49 -4.50 9.86
CA ASP A 614 -19.71 -5.85 9.30
C ASP A 614 -21.05 -6.44 9.75
N THR A 615 -21.39 -6.34 11.04
CA THR A 615 -22.65 -6.83 11.60
C THR A 615 -23.85 -6.14 10.97
N VAL A 616 -23.81 -4.82 10.82
CA VAL A 616 -24.90 -4.03 10.22
C VAL A 616 -25.06 -4.37 8.74
N ALA A 617 -23.97 -4.46 7.98
CA ALA A 617 -24.01 -4.88 6.58
C ALA A 617 -24.67 -6.25 6.42
N ARG A 618 -24.35 -7.21 7.30
CA ARG A 618 -24.94 -8.56 7.30
C ARG A 618 -26.42 -8.56 7.70
N ARG A 619 -26.80 -7.74 8.68
CA ARG A 619 -28.17 -7.62 9.17
C ARG A 619 -29.11 -7.12 8.07
N TYR A 620 -28.70 -6.12 7.30
CA TYR A 620 -29.54 -5.45 6.30
C TYR A 620 -29.34 -5.94 4.85
N ARG A 621 -28.77 -7.14 4.64
CA ARG A 621 -28.55 -7.69 3.28
C ARG A 621 -29.82 -7.81 2.45
N SER A 622 -30.92 -8.24 3.06
CA SER A 622 -32.21 -8.41 2.38
C SER A 622 -32.78 -7.11 1.86
N GLU A 623 -32.51 -5.99 2.55
CA GLU A 623 -33.00 -4.67 2.18
C GLU A 623 -32.11 -4.00 1.13
N THR A 624 -30.80 -4.18 1.25
CA THR A 624 -29.81 -3.53 0.37
C THR A 624 -29.55 -4.32 -0.91
N GLY A 625 -29.91 -5.60 -0.94
CA GLY A 625 -29.64 -6.51 -2.05
C GLY A 625 -28.17 -6.93 -2.17
N VAL A 626 -27.34 -6.67 -1.16
CA VAL A 626 -25.91 -7.03 -1.16
C VAL A 626 -25.72 -8.49 -0.72
N THR A 627 -24.80 -9.18 -1.37
CA THR A 627 -24.47 -10.58 -1.09
C THR A 627 -23.41 -10.70 0.02
N GLU A 628 -23.30 -11.89 0.61
CA GLU A 628 -22.25 -12.17 1.60
C GLU A 628 -20.84 -11.99 1.02
N ASP A 629 -20.62 -12.49 -0.19
CA ASP A 629 -19.34 -12.39 -0.87
C ASP A 629 -18.94 -10.94 -1.10
N GLN A 630 -19.89 -10.07 -1.47
CA GLN A 630 -19.64 -8.64 -1.62
C GLN A 630 -19.23 -7.98 -0.30
N ILE A 631 -19.89 -8.33 0.80
CA ILE A 631 -19.56 -7.84 2.16
C ILE A 631 -18.15 -8.28 2.55
N ASP A 632 -17.84 -9.58 2.38
CA ASP A 632 -16.54 -10.14 2.70
C ASP A 632 -15.43 -9.44 1.92
N ILE A 633 -15.59 -9.33 0.61
CA ILE A 633 -14.69 -8.62 -0.32
C ILE A 633 -14.49 -7.17 0.12
N TYR A 634 -15.57 -6.46 0.45
CA TYR A 634 -15.56 -5.05 0.85
C TYR A 634 -14.79 -4.84 2.16
N PHE A 635 -15.06 -5.63 3.20
CA PHE A 635 -14.34 -5.55 4.46
C PHE A 635 -12.93 -6.17 4.39
N GLY A 636 -12.59 -6.82 3.28
CA GLY A 636 -11.28 -7.42 3.07
C GLY A 636 -11.11 -8.75 3.81
N TRP A 637 -12.23 -9.43 4.07
CA TRP A 637 -12.27 -10.86 4.29
C TRP A 637 -12.05 -11.53 2.92
N ASN A 638 -11.33 -12.65 2.88
CA ASN A 638 -11.10 -13.39 1.63
C ASN A 638 -10.40 -12.59 0.49
N GLU A 639 -9.57 -11.57 0.79
CA GLU A 639 -8.85 -10.76 -0.24
C GLU A 639 -8.00 -11.60 -1.22
N LYS A 640 -7.59 -12.84 -0.84
CA LYS A 640 -6.92 -13.78 -1.76
C LYS A 640 -7.84 -14.37 -2.83
N ILE A 641 -9.15 -14.44 -2.58
CA ILE A 641 -10.17 -14.89 -3.54
C ILE A 641 -10.45 -13.78 -4.56
N LEU A 642 -10.50 -12.53 -4.10
CA LEU A 642 -10.54 -11.30 -4.93
C LEU A 642 -9.46 -11.31 -6.04
N LEU A 643 -8.26 -11.83 -5.75
CA LEU A 643 -7.17 -11.94 -6.74
C LEU A 643 -7.48 -12.86 -7.91
N LYS A 644 -8.30 -13.88 -7.69
CA LYS A 644 -8.67 -14.86 -8.72
C LYS A 644 -9.88 -14.41 -9.53
N ALA A 645 -10.70 -13.52 -8.97
CA ALA A 645 -11.92 -13.01 -9.60
C ALA A 645 -11.64 -11.72 -10.40
N MET A 646 -11.07 -11.85 -11.60
CA MET A 646 -10.75 -10.72 -12.49
C MET A 646 -11.94 -9.80 -12.77
N GLN A 647 -13.16 -10.35 -12.83
CA GLN A 647 -14.38 -9.57 -13.02
C GLN A 647 -14.62 -8.56 -11.87
N VAL A 648 -14.36 -8.94 -10.62
CA VAL A 648 -14.48 -8.05 -9.45
C VAL A 648 -13.41 -6.95 -9.50
N HIS A 649 -12.20 -7.28 -9.97
CA HIS A 649 -11.14 -6.29 -10.19
C HIS A 649 -11.56 -5.25 -11.24
N TYR A 650 -12.10 -5.67 -12.39
CA TYR A 650 -12.57 -4.75 -13.42
C TYR A 650 -13.79 -3.93 -12.98
N ALA A 651 -14.71 -4.53 -12.22
CA ALA A 651 -15.87 -3.81 -11.70
C ALA A 651 -15.46 -2.70 -10.72
N SER A 652 -14.41 -2.93 -9.93
CA SER A 652 -13.81 -1.90 -9.08
C SER A 652 -13.19 -0.73 -9.86
N LEU A 653 -13.02 -0.82 -11.20
CA LEU A 653 -12.57 0.30 -12.03
C LEU A 653 -13.70 1.23 -12.48
N SER A 654 -14.95 0.76 -12.53
CA SER A 654 -16.12 1.58 -12.88
C SER A 654 -16.55 2.45 -11.70
N ILE A 655 -16.60 3.77 -11.91
CA ILE A 655 -17.01 4.73 -10.86
C ILE A 655 -18.46 4.50 -10.42
N LYS A 656 -19.36 4.19 -11.35
CA LYS A 656 -20.78 3.94 -11.05
C LYS A 656 -20.97 2.65 -10.27
N GLU A 657 -20.26 1.59 -10.62
CA GLU A 657 -20.32 0.32 -9.89
C GLU A 657 -19.72 0.45 -8.49
N ARG A 658 -18.64 1.23 -8.33
CA ARG A 658 -18.09 1.55 -7.01
C ARG A 658 -19.08 2.31 -6.14
N MET A 659 -19.82 3.27 -6.68
CA MET A 659 -20.86 4.00 -5.93
C MET A 659 -21.93 3.06 -5.38
N MET A 660 -22.28 1.99 -6.10
CA MET A 660 -23.23 0.98 -5.60
C MET A 660 -22.73 0.23 -4.36
N LEU A 661 -21.42 0.17 -4.12
CA LEU A 661 -20.87 -0.44 -2.89
C LEU A 661 -21.23 0.34 -1.63
N ALA A 662 -21.66 1.60 -1.76
CA ALA A 662 -22.17 2.38 -0.63
C ALA A 662 -23.37 1.72 0.05
N LYS A 663 -24.12 0.86 -0.67
CA LYS A 663 -25.22 0.05 -0.10
C LYS A 663 -24.76 -0.90 1.01
N ILE A 664 -23.50 -1.36 0.97
CA ILE A 664 -22.93 -2.27 1.98
C ILE A 664 -22.88 -1.58 3.35
N THR A 665 -22.54 -0.29 3.37
CA THR A 665 -22.34 0.48 4.61
C THR A 665 -23.45 1.51 4.85
N GLY A 666 -24.37 1.63 3.90
CA GLY A 666 -25.35 2.72 3.87
C GLY A 666 -26.46 2.57 4.89
N MET A 667 -26.80 1.36 5.34
CA MET A 667 -27.92 1.15 6.28
C MET A 667 -27.63 1.55 7.72
N LEU A 668 -26.37 1.85 8.05
CA LEU A 668 -25.95 2.14 9.42
C LEU A 668 -26.76 3.26 10.08
#